data_AF-A0A6J1IFY9-F1
#
_entry.id   AF-A0A6J1IFY9-F1
#
_cell.length_a   1.000
_cell.length_b   1.000
_cell.length_c   1.000
_cell.angle_alpha   90.00
_cell.angle_beta   90.00
_cell.angle_gamma   90.00
#
_symmetry.space_group_name_H-M   'P 1'
#
loop_
_entity.id
_entity.type
_entity.pdbx_description
1 polymer ?
#
loop_
_entity_poly.entity_id
_entity_poly.type
_entity_poly.pdbx_seq_one_letter_code
_entity_poly.pdbx_strand_id
1 'polypeptide(L)'
;MQDLRAKIRITVLIAATVWISIAATYGILKPIANGCIMTYMYPTYIPISSPVGLASEKYGVYLYHEGWKKIDFKEHLKKLNGVPVLFIPGNGGSYKQVRSLAAESDRAYQGGPLEHTFYQEASIGKVGGGADTNLDGLQLPDHYTRRLDWFAVDLEGEHSAMDGGILEEHAEYVVHAIHRILDQYKESFDARAKEGAADSGSSPSSVILVGHSMGGFVARAAVVHPRLRKSAVETVLTLSSPHQSPPLALQPSLGRYFTRVNQEWRKGYEVQKTRSGYFASDPPLSHVVVVSISGGYNDYQVRSKLESLDGIVPPTHGFMISSTGVKNVWLSMEHQVILWCNQLVVQVSHTLLSLVDSNGGQPFLDTRKRLTILTRMLHSGMPQSFNWRSESHTSQQIAHFPAKHVEDASGSVVLSQDDCPKDIYWSDDGLERDLYIQTSTVTVLAMDGRRRWLDLNNLGSNGKSHFVFVTNLLPCSGVRLHLWPEKGKSASLPLSKRVLEVTSKMVQIPSGPAPRQIEPGSQIEQAPPSAVLMLGPEDMRGFRFITISVAPRPTVSGRPPPAVSMAVGQFFNPDAGRVEISPWSMLLSKYYNDDIFMKEDHSLVLNLSFPISLGLLPVTLQLETTGCGIKSSGLPDDQAGDVENNRLCRLRCFPPVALAWDDISGLHIFPNVQSETILVDSSPALWSSSAGSEKTTVLLLVDPHCSYKTSIVVSLSAAAGRFLLIYNSQIVGFCIVVIFFALMRQAQAWNHDFPVPSMLIAVESNLRIPFPFCYLVIVPILLSVFLSLLTSQPLPPLAIFTTVSVVCYSFANATVITIILVSQLIFYVMAVVHVFIKTRWQVWEGNVSFVPFSWLSKLFSRFQSSKVIRVLGVNPLLATALSAITLACIIHPAVGLFLLLVFHALCCHNALSSHVRSKKLQGGNGSQQFTFPSLDKLNLKESIEDTLSTSPSSSKSFAETQLEIFHHCHGLLILHLVAAVMFAPSLVAWLQRVGTNQRFPWLLDSFLCAGVILHGVCNSKPEFNSYLFSFFGISRSEIRLDFIYLVAGYYAYMCSLALSPYKVFYAMAAIGAISLALRILQRRTREKGEPHFRGRKHSHRH
;
A
#
# COMPACT_ATOMS: atom_id res chain seq x y z
N MET A 1 -42.17 -1.32 18.81
CA MET A 1 -41.82 -1.11 17.38
C MET A 1 -40.44 -0.47 17.18
N GLN A 2 -40.07 0.62 17.87
CA GLN A 2 -38.77 1.29 17.69
C GLN A 2 -37.56 0.39 18.07
N ASP A 3 -37.64 -0.33 19.19
CA ASP A 3 -36.59 -1.28 19.64
C ASP A 3 -36.37 -2.44 18.66
N LEU A 4 -37.46 -2.98 18.08
CA LEU A 4 -37.39 -4.03 17.06
C LEU A 4 -36.71 -3.53 15.77
N ARG A 5 -37.03 -2.30 15.32
CA ARG A 5 -36.40 -1.70 14.14
C ARG A 5 -34.89 -1.48 14.34
N ALA A 6 -34.48 -1.08 15.55
CA ALA A 6 -33.06 -0.88 15.87
C ALA A 6 -32.28 -2.20 15.87
N LYS A 7 -32.84 -3.26 16.48
CA LYS A 7 -32.26 -4.61 16.47
C LYS A 7 -32.10 -5.16 15.05
N ILE A 8 -33.12 -5.01 14.20
CA ILE A 8 -33.05 -5.43 12.79
C ILE A 8 -31.92 -4.69 12.05
N ARG A 9 -31.76 -3.37 12.25
CA ARG A 9 -30.69 -2.58 11.62
C ARG A 9 -29.30 -3.10 12.00
N ILE A 10 -29.09 -3.39 13.29
CA ILE A 10 -27.82 -3.94 13.78
C ILE A 10 -27.55 -5.33 13.17
N THR A 11 -28.56 -6.22 13.16
CA THR A 11 -28.42 -7.55 12.56
C THR A 11 -28.07 -7.48 11.08
N VAL A 12 -28.74 -6.59 10.32
CA VAL A 12 -28.44 -6.37 8.90
C VAL A 12 -27.03 -5.82 8.71
N LEU A 13 -26.59 -4.86 9.54
CA LEU A 13 -25.24 -4.31 9.49
C LEU A 13 -24.19 -5.39 9.72
N ILE A 14 -24.34 -6.21 10.77
CA ILE A 14 -23.43 -7.32 11.07
C ILE A 14 -23.41 -8.32 9.91
N ALA A 15 -24.57 -8.76 9.43
CA ALA A 15 -24.67 -9.72 8.32
C ALA A 15 -23.99 -9.20 7.05
N ALA A 16 -24.19 -7.92 6.70
CA ALA A 16 -23.54 -7.29 5.56
C ALA A 16 -22.02 -7.25 5.70
N THR A 17 -21.50 -6.87 6.87
CA THR A 17 -20.04 -6.86 7.11
C THR A 17 -19.42 -8.24 7.05
N VAL A 18 -20.06 -9.26 7.65
CA VAL A 18 -19.61 -10.65 7.58
C VAL A 18 -19.59 -11.14 6.14
N TRP A 19 -20.64 -10.87 5.36
CA TRP A 19 -20.71 -11.25 3.95
C TRP A 19 -19.58 -10.61 3.12
N ILE A 20 -19.34 -9.31 3.31
CA ILE A 20 -18.25 -8.60 2.61
C ILE A 20 -16.89 -9.14 3.05
N SER A 21 -16.68 -9.41 4.33
CA SER A 21 -15.43 -10.03 4.82
C SER A 21 -15.20 -11.43 4.24
N ILE A 22 -16.24 -12.24 4.09
CA ILE A 22 -16.15 -13.57 3.44
C ILE A 22 -15.82 -13.40 1.94
N ALA A 23 -16.51 -12.51 1.23
CA ALA A 23 -16.25 -12.23 -0.18
C ALA A 23 -14.83 -11.71 -0.41
N ALA A 24 -14.34 -10.83 0.46
CA ALA A 24 -12.97 -10.33 0.46
C ALA A 24 -11.96 -11.45 0.68
N THR A 25 -12.19 -12.29 1.70
CA THR A 25 -11.31 -13.44 2.01
C THR A 25 -11.25 -14.41 0.83
N TYR A 26 -12.40 -14.73 0.22
CA TYR A 26 -12.46 -15.56 -0.98
C TYR A 26 -11.68 -14.94 -2.15
N GLY A 27 -11.82 -13.62 -2.36
CA GLY A 27 -11.09 -12.89 -3.40
C GLY A 27 -9.58 -12.90 -3.20
N ILE A 28 -9.11 -12.67 -1.97
CA ILE A 28 -7.67 -12.61 -1.63
C ILE A 28 -7.02 -14.00 -1.67
N LEU A 29 -7.76 -15.06 -1.30
CA LEU A 29 -7.26 -16.44 -1.33
C LEU A 29 -7.24 -17.04 -2.74
N LYS A 30 -7.84 -16.37 -3.73
CA LYS A 30 -7.84 -16.85 -5.12
C LYS A 30 -6.40 -16.76 -5.69
N PRO A 31 -5.84 -17.86 -6.22
CA PRO A 31 -4.51 -17.84 -6.82
C PRO A 31 -4.43 -16.84 -7.98
N ILE A 32 -3.31 -16.13 -8.08
CA ILE A 32 -3.03 -15.16 -9.14
C ILE A 32 -2.11 -15.82 -10.17
N ALA A 33 -2.43 -15.67 -11.46
CA ALA A 33 -1.53 -16.04 -12.54
C ALA A 33 -0.55 -14.88 -12.79
N ASN A 34 0.69 -15.00 -12.31
CA ASN A 34 1.63 -13.86 -12.30
C ASN A 34 2.38 -13.63 -13.61
N GLY A 35 2.22 -14.49 -14.64
CA GLY A 35 2.92 -14.37 -15.95
C GLY A 35 4.45 -14.39 -15.88
N CYS A 36 4.99 -14.61 -14.69
CA CYS A 36 6.37 -14.36 -14.35
C CYS A 36 7.22 -15.62 -14.56
N ILE A 37 8.36 -15.47 -15.24
CA ILE A 37 9.30 -16.56 -15.49
C ILE A 37 10.23 -16.69 -14.27
N MET A 38 10.49 -17.92 -13.83
CA MET A 38 11.39 -18.20 -12.70
C MET A 38 12.86 -17.98 -13.08
N THR A 39 13.62 -17.34 -12.18
CA THR A 39 15.10 -17.30 -12.24
C THR A 39 15.70 -18.55 -11.59
N TYR A 40 16.83 -19.03 -12.12
CA TYR A 40 17.62 -20.14 -11.56
C TYR A 40 19.04 -19.65 -11.24
N MET A 41 19.75 -20.26 -10.29
CA MET A 41 21.09 -19.80 -9.86
C MET A 41 21.84 -20.86 -9.03
N TYR A 42 23.15 -20.69 -8.90
CA TYR A 42 24.03 -21.50 -8.04
C TYR A 42 24.74 -20.63 -6.99
N PRO A 43 24.05 -20.26 -5.90
CA PRO A 43 24.53 -19.23 -4.99
C PRO A 43 25.55 -19.75 -3.97
N THR A 44 26.67 -19.05 -3.82
CA THR A 44 27.63 -19.20 -2.72
C THR A 44 27.71 -17.87 -1.94
N TYR A 45 27.73 -17.93 -0.61
CA TYR A 45 27.78 -16.74 0.25
C TYR A 45 29.08 -16.72 1.06
N ILE A 46 29.88 -15.67 0.84
CA ILE A 46 31.19 -15.48 1.45
C ILE A 46 31.03 -14.49 2.62
N PRO A 47 31.26 -14.90 3.88
CA PRO A 47 31.12 -14.01 5.03
C PRO A 47 32.21 -12.92 5.00
N ILE A 48 31.81 -11.68 5.29
CA ILE A 48 32.74 -10.55 5.46
C ILE A 48 33.04 -10.38 6.95
N SER A 49 34.28 -10.68 7.35
CA SER A 49 34.70 -10.58 8.75
C SER A 49 34.57 -9.17 9.29
N SER A 50 33.96 -8.99 10.45
CA SER A 50 33.96 -7.70 11.16
C SER A 50 35.27 -7.48 11.92
N PRO A 51 35.73 -6.22 12.12
CA PRO A 51 36.89 -5.94 12.96
C PRO A 51 36.62 -6.41 14.39
N VAL A 52 37.64 -7.02 15.02
CA VAL A 52 37.57 -7.52 16.39
C VAL A 52 37.22 -6.36 17.34
N GLY A 53 36.06 -6.45 18.02
CA GLY A 53 35.67 -5.56 19.12
C GLY A 53 34.60 -4.49 18.85
N LEU A 54 34.03 -4.39 17.64
CA LEU A 54 33.09 -3.30 17.28
C LEU A 54 31.76 -3.71 16.61
N ALA A 55 31.51 -4.98 16.36
CA ALA A 55 30.24 -5.46 15.79
C ALA A 55 29.41 -6.22 16.83
N SER A 56 28.09 -5.98 16.82
CA SER A 56 27.15 -6.90 17.44
C SER A 56 27.27 -8.24 16.72
N GLU A 57 27.59 -9.33 17.44
CA GLU A 57 27.61 -10.72 16.91
C GLU A 57 26.27 -11.15 16.27
N LYS A 58 25.23 -10.31 16.37
CA LYS A 58 23.86 -10.60 15.98
C LYS A 58 23.62 -10.58 14.46
N TYR A 59 24.24 -9.65 13.71
CA TYR A 59 23.95 -9.47 12.29
C TYR A 59 25.20 -9.70 11.45
N GLY A 60 25.00 -10.14 10.21
CA GLY A 60 26.07 -10.51 9.27
C GLY A 60 26.05 -9.71 7.96
N VAL A 61 27.17 -9.74 7.24
CA VAL A 61 27.24 -9.27 5.84
C VAL A 61 27.97 -10.32 5.01
N TYR A 62 27.37 -10.66 3.87
CA TYR A 62 27.84 -11.70 2.98
C TYR A 62 28.04 -11.15 1.57
N LEU A 63 29.12 -11.53 0.90
CA LEU A 63 29.33 -11.34 -0.53
C LEU A 63 28.77 -12.55 -1.29
N TYR A 64 27.95 -12.28 -2.29
CA TYR A 64 27.42 -13.28 -3.21
C TYR A 64 28.47 -13.69 -4.25
N HIS A 65 28.53 -14.98 -4.55
CA HIS A 65 29.30 -15.54 -5.66
C HIS A 65 28.45 -16.53 -6.45
N GLU A 66 28.36 -16.35 -7.77
CA GLU A 66 27.69 -17.29 -8.68
C GLU A 66 28.64 -18.43 -9.05
N GLY A 67 28.20 -19.67 -8.84
CA GLY A 67 28.89 -20.84 -9.35
C GLY A 67 28.97 -22.01 -8.35
N TRP A 68 29.06 -23.20 -8.93
CA TRP A 68 29.23 -24.49 -8.25
C TRP A 68 30.67 -24.84 -7.83
N LYS A 69 31.70 -24.13 -8.34
CA LYS A 69 33.10 -24.46 -8.06
C LYS A 69 33.45 -24.01 -6.64
N LYS A 70 34.18 -24.86 -5.90
CA LYS A 70 34.72 -24.50 -4.59
C LYS A 70 35.76 -23.39 -4.76
N ILE A 71 35.60 -22.29 -4.04
CA ILE A 71 36.49 -21.13 -4.05
C ILE A 71 37.14 -20.93 -2.68
N ASP A 72 38.37 -20.40 -2.65
CA ASP A 72 38.97 -19.89 -1.43
C ASP A 72 38.42 -18.48 -1.15
N PHE A 73 37.67 -18.36 -0.06
CA PHE A 73 37.03 -17.10 0.33
C PHE A 73 38.04 -15.98 0.59
N LYS A 74 39.17 -16.29 1.22
CA LYS A 74 40.16 -15.30 1.59
C LYS A 74 40.89 -14.77 0.36
N GLU A 75 41.19 -15.66 -0.59
CA GLU A 75 41.76 -15.28 -1.87
C GLU A 75 40.76 -14.48 -2.71
N HIS A 76 39.49 -14.89 -2.74
CA HIS A 76 38.44 -14.19 -3.47
C HIS A 76 38.25 -12.75 -2.97
N LEU A 77 38.22 -12.54 -1.66
CA LEU A 77 38.10 -11.21 -1.06
C LEU A 77 39.30 -10.33 -1.36
N LYS A 78 40.52 -10.86 -1.42
CA LYS A 78 41.71 -10.08 -1.84
C LYS A 78 41.61 -9.56 -3.27
N LYS A 79 40.88 -10.25 -4.15
CA LYS A 79 40.77 -9.96 -5.59
C LYS A 79 39.56 -9.09 -5.96
N LEU A 80 38.89 -8.46 -5.01
CA LEU A 80 37.74 -7.59 -5.28
C LEU A 80 38.13 -6.38 -6.15
N ASN A 81 37.38 -6.19 -7.24
CA ASN A 81 37.57 -5.09 -8.19
C ASN A 81 36.28 -4.64 -8.91
N GLY A 82 35.09 -5.12 -8.51
CA GLY A 82 33.81 -4.67 -9.06
C GLY A 82 33.25 -3.44 -8.36
N VAL A 83 32.00 -3.11 -8.67
CA VAL A 83 31.23 -2.04 -8.01
C VAL A 83 30.39 -2.64 -6.88
N PRO A 84 30.51 -2.14 -5.63
CA PRO A 84 29.76 -2.70 -4.51
C PRO A 84 28.27 -2.34 -4.56
N VAL A 85 27.43 -3.37 -4.48
CA VAL A 85 25.98 -3.23 -4.30
C VAL A 85 25.59 -3.90 -3.00
N LEU A 86 24.86 -3.22 -2.12
CA LEU A 86 24.37 -3.78 -0.86
C LEU A 86 22.86 -4.03 -0.93
N PHE A 87 22.49 -5.30 -0.88
CA PHE A 87 21.11 -5.74 -0.75
C PHE A 87 20.66 -5.76 0.72
N ILE A 88 19.49 -5.18 0.98
CA ILE A 88 18.87 -5.10 2.31
C ILE A 88 17.52 -5.83 2.25
N PRO A 89 17.37 -6.97 2.96
CA PRO A 89 16.16 -7.77 2.93
C PRO A 89 14.99 -7.08 3.65
N GLY A 90 13.78 -7.55 3.33
CA GLY A 90 12.54 -7.07 3.91
C GLY A 90 12.21 -7.65 5.29
N ASN A 91 11.00 -7.36 5.75
CA ASN A 91 10.44 -7.92 6.98
C ASN A 91 10.45 -9.45 6.96
N GLY A 92 11.08 -10.10 7.95
CA GLY A 92 11.21 -11.56 7.97
C GLY A 92 12.10 -12.15 6.86
N GLY A 93 12.82 -11.29 6.12
CA GLY A 93 13.59 -11.67 4.94
C GLY A 93 14.98 -12.21 5.28
N SER A 94 15.52 -13.02 4.38
CA SER A 94 16.89 -13.52 4.46
C SER A 94 17.76 -12.78 3.45
N TYR A 95 19.04 -12.57 3.78
CA TYR A 95 20.07 -12.10 2.84
C TYR A 95 20.09 -12.90 1.52
N LYS A 96 19.65 -14.17 1.54
CA LYS A 96 19.57 -15.05 0.37
C LYS A 96 18.56 -14.60 -0.70
N GLN A 97 17.70 -13.64 -0.39
CA GLN A 97 16.78 -13.03 -1.35
C GLN A 97 17.49 -12.33 -2.51
N VAL A 98 18.76 -11.91 -2.32
CA VAL A 98 19.58 -11.25 -3.35
C VAL A 98 19.89 -12.13 -4.57
N ARG A 99 19.80 -13.46 -4.41
CA ARG A 99 20.37 -14.45 -5.34
C ARG A 99 19.99 -14.27 -6.80
N SER A 100 18.74 -13.93 -7.08
CA SER A 100 18.26 -13.76 -8.45
C SER A 100 18.90 -12.54 -9.11
N LEU A 101 18.89 -11.39 -8.44
CA LEU A 101 19.53 -10.16 -8.91
C LEU A 101 21.03 -10.33 -9.07
N ALA A 102 21.69 -10.97 -8.10
CA ALA A 102 23.13 -11.18 -8.16
C ALA A 102 23.54 -12.14 -9.29
N ALA A 103 22.82 -13.26 -9.46
CA ALA A 103 23.08 -14.22 -10.51
C ALA A 103 22.82 -13.63 -11.91
N GLU A 104 21.70 -12.91 -12.11
CA GLU A 104 21.45 -12.26 -13.40
C GLU A 104 22.42 -11.10 -13.67
N SER A 105 22.90 -10.40 -12.64
CA SER A 105 23.95 -9.38 -12.82
C SER A 105 25.27 -9.99 -13.30
N ASP A 106 25.67 -11.14 -12.77
CA ASP A 106 26.86 -11.86 -13.23
C ASP A 106 26.71 -12.35 -14.67
N ARG A 107 25.54 -12.90 -15.03
CA ARG A 107 25.23 -13.31 -16.40
C ARG A 107 25.19 -12.14 -17.37
N ALA A 108 24.56 -11.03 -17.00
CA ALA A 108 24.50 -9.82 -17.81
C ALA A 108 25.91 -9.24 -18.04
N TYR A 109 26.77 -9.26 -17.02
CA TYR A 109 28.16 -8.86 -17.17
C TYR A 109 28.94 -9.76 -18.16
N GLN A 110 28.75 -11.08 -18.10
CA GLN A 110 29.41 -12.03 -19.00
C GLN A 110 28.84 -12.04 -20.42
N GLY A 111 27.52 -11.87 -20.56
CA GLY A 111 26.79 -11.94 -21.83
C GLY A 111 26.73 -10.62 -22.60
N GLY A 112 27.03 -9.49 -21.95
CA GLY A 112 26.89 -8.16 -22.53
C GLY A 112 25.47 -7.57 -22.37
N PRO A 113 25.23 -6.35 -22.89
CA PRO A 113 23.93 -5.70 -22.85
C PRO A 113 22.83 -6.50 -23.56
N LEU A 114 21.57 -6.15 -23.26
CA LEU A 114 20.43 -6.67 -23.99
C LEU A 114 20.54 -6.35 -25.49
N GLU A 115 20.35 -7.33 -26.37
CA GLU A 115 20.39 -7.12 -27.82
C GLU A 115 19.44 -6.00 -28.26
N HIS A 116 19.98 -4.94 -28.86
CA HIS A 116 19.21 -3.77 -29.29
C HIS A 116 18.05 -4.11 -30.24
N THR A 117 18.17 -5.19 -31.02
CA THR A 117 17.15 -5.69 -31.96
C THR A 117 15.88 -6.20 -31.28
N PHE A 118 15.95 -6.61 -30.01
CA PHE A 118 14.83 -7.14 -29.25
C PHE A 118 14.19 -6.10 -28.31
N TYR A 119 14.84 -4.95 -28.07
CA TYR A 119 14.46 -4.04 -26.98
C TYR A 119 14.53 -2.55 -27.37
N GLN A 120 13.46 -2.02 -27.98
CA GLN A 120 13.40 -0.63 -28.43
C GLN A 120 13.45 0.38 -27.28
N GLU A 121 14.26 1.43 -27.40
CA GLU A 121 14.49 2.42 -26.36
C GLU A 121 13.39 3.49 -26.28
N ALA A 122 13.13 4.03 -25.08
CA ALA A 122 12.25 5.18 -24.91
C ALA A 122 12.99 6.46 -25.34
N SER A 123 12.41 7.22 -26.26
CA SER A 123 12.94 8.49 -26.74
C SER A 123 12.63 9.62 -25.75
N ILE A 124 13.64 10.04 -24.97
CA ILE A 124 13.47 11.11 -23.97
C ILE A 124 13.49 12.49 -24.64
N GLY A 125 12.39 13.23 -24.55
CA GLY A 125 12.39 14.69 -24.72
C GLY A 125 13.11 15.38 -23.55
N LYS A 126 13.98 16.36 -23.83
CA LYS A 126 14.79 17.10 -22.84
C LYS A 126 13.97 17.53 -21.61
N VAL A 127 14.35 17.04 -20.43
CA VAL A 127 13.82 17.55 -19.15
C VAL A 127 14.42 18.94 -18.91
N GLY A 128 13.56 19.96 -18.84
CA GLY A 128 13.96 21.35 -18.70
C GLY A 128 14.60 21.66 -17.36
N GLY A 129 15.73 22.39 -17.38
CA GLY A 129 16.34 22.99 -16.20
C GLY A 129 17.87 23.10 -16.25
N GLY A 130 18.39 24.12 -16.95
CA GLY A 130 19.72 24.71 -16.68
C GLY A 130 20.96 24.09 -17.38
N ALA A 131 21.55 24.92 -18.25
CA ALA A 131 22.89 24.89 -18.85
C ALA A 131 23.31 23.67 -19.69
N ASP A 132 23.72 23.99 -20.92
CA ASP A 132 24.17 23.10 -21.98
C ASP A 132 25.29 22.16 -21.53
N THR A 133 24.95 20.90 -21.35
CA THR A 133 25.91 19.78 -21.42
C THR A 133 25.33 18.82 -22.43
N ASN A 134 26.09 18.57 -23.50
CA ASN A 134 25.71 17.70 -24.61
C ASN A 134 25.36 16.29 -24.08
N LEU A 135 24.07 16.05 -23.86
CA LEU A 135 23.49 14.75 -23.49
C LEU A 135 23.21 13.88 -24.73
N ASP A 136 23.51 14.39 -25.94
CA ASP A 136 23.29 13.75 -27.24
C ASP A 136 24.33 12.64 -27.55
N GLY A 137 25.02 12.08 -26.54
CA GLY A 137 26.11 11.10 -26.70
C GLY A 137 26.11 9.94 -25.70
N LEU A 138 25.02 9.72 -24.97
CA LEU A 138 24.95 8.60 -24.01
C LEU A 138 24.67 7.28 -24.76
N GLN A 139 25.69 6.69 -25.37
CA GLN A 139 25.60 5.34 -25.93
C GLN A 139 25.74 4.31 -24.80
N LEU A 140 24.83 3.34 -24.75
CA LEU A 140 25.00 2.17 -23.89
C LEU A 140 26.23 1.40 -24.40
N PRO A 141 27.14 0.98 -23.51
CA PRO A 141 28.38 0.33 -23.94
C PRO A 141 28.09 -1.06 -24.49
N ASP A 142 28.76 -1.48 -25.57
CA ASP A 142 28.61 -2.83 -26.16
C ASP A 142 29.02 -3.96 -25.20
N HIS A 143 29.75 -3.63 -24.14
CA HIS A 143 30.17 -4.53 -23.08
C HIS A 143 30.28 -3.77 -21.74
N TYR A 144 29.91 -4.41 -20.64
CA TYR A 144 30.06 -3.81 -19.31
C TYR A 144 31.51 -3.92 -18.83
N THR A 145 32.10 -2.81 -18.39
CA THR A 145 33.54 -2.75 -18.03
C THR A 145 33.85 -3.29 -16.64
N ARG A 146 32.87 -3.29 -15.73
CA ARG A 146 33.00 -3.78 -14.36
C ARG A 146 31.77 -4.59 -13.98
N ARG A 147 31.99 -5.65 -13.20
CA ARG A 147 30.92 -6.44 -12.59
C ARG A 147 30.34 -5.73 -11.37
N LEU A 148 29.12 -6.12 -10.98
CA LEU A 148 28.52 -5.75 -9.71
C LEU A 148 28.87 -6.81 -8.66
N ASP A 149 29.57 -6.41 -7.60
CA ASP A 149 29.84 -7.28 -6.45
C ASP A 149 28.68 -7.11 -5.45
N TRP A 150 27.78 -8.09 -5.40
CA TRP A 150 26.59 -8.06 -4.57
C TRP A 150 26.89 -8.51 -3.14
N PHE A 151 26.79 -7.58 -2.21
CA PHE A 151 26.74 -7.84 -0.77
C PHE A 151 25.29 -7.92 -0.31
N ALA A 152 25.03 -8.69 0.75
CA ALA A 152 23.72 -8.75 1.38
C ALA A 152 23.88 -8.78 2.90
N VAL A 153 23.07 -7.97 3.60
CA VAL A 153 23.03 -8.00 5.07
C VAL A 153 22.11 -9.12 5.56
N ASP A 154 22.58 -9.85 6.58
CA ASP A 154 21.78 -10.80 7.33
C ASP A 154 21.26 -10.14 8.60
N LEU A 155 19.95 -9.93 8.63
CA LEU A 155 19.22 -9.27 9.72
C LEU A 155 18.43 -10.29 10.56
N GLU A 156 18.86 -11.57 10.55
CA GLU A 156 18.30 -12.68 11.32
C GLU A 156 16.80 -12.95 11.06
N GLY A 157 16.27 -12.50 9.91
CA GLY A 157 14.86 -12.68 9.58
C GLY A 157 13.90 -12.02 10.56
N GLU A 158 14.30 -10.92 11.19
CA GLU A 158 13.45 -10.25 12.18
C GLU A 158 12.24 -9.54 11.56
N HIS A 159 11.14 -9.47 12.33
CA HIS A 159 9.91 -8.82 11.90
C HIS A 159 9.94 -7.29 12.01
N SER A 160 10.78 -6.67 11.19
CA SER A 160 11.01 -5.22 11.16
C SER A 160 9.78 -4.38 10.79
N ALA A 161 8.77 -4.92 10.10
CA ALA A 161 7.52 -4.19 9.84
C ALA A 161 6.66 -3.96 11.09
N MET A 162 6.95 -4.70 12.18
CA MET A 162 6.09 -4.74 13.37
C MET A 162 6.62 -3.93 14.54
N ASP A 163 7.89 -3.49 14.52
CA ASP A 163 8.49 -2.73 15.61
C ASP A 163 9.51 -1.68 15.12
N GLY A 164 9.36 -0.45 15.61
CA GLY A 164 10.20 0.68 15.22
C GLY A 164 11.66 0.60 15.70
N GLY A 165 11.91 -0.08 16.83
CA GLY A 165 13.26 -0.28 17.36
C GLY A 165 14.08 -1.25 16.54
N ILE A 166 13.43 -2.30 16.03
CA ILE A 166 14.04 -3.25 15.09
C ILE A 166 14.54 -2.52 13.84
N LEU A 167 13.70 -1.64 13.26
CA LEU A 167 14.08 -0.88 12.06
C LEU A 167 15.22 0.10 12.30
N GLU A 168 15.27 0.75 13.47
CA GLU A 168 16.38 1.65 13.80
C GLU A 168 17.68 0.86 13.96
N GLU A 169 17.66 -0.30 14.64
CA GLU A 169 18.81 -1.21 14.73
C GLU A 169 19.28 -1.72 13.37
N HIS A 170 18.34 -2.06 12.47
CA HIS A 170 18.67 -2.46 11.10
C HIS A 170 19.36 -1.33 10.35
N ALA A 171 18.90 -0.08 10.48
CA ALA A 171 19.55 1.08 9.87
C ALA A 171 20.95 1.34 10.44
N GLU A 172 21.13 1.22 11.76
CA GLU A 172 22.45 1.32 12.40
C GLU A 172 23.43 0.27 11.86
N TYR A 173 22.97 -0.98 11.73
CA TYR A 173 23.80 -2.06 11.22
C TYR A 173 24.12 -1.90 9.72
N VAL A 174 23.15 -1.47 8.90
CA VAL A 174 23.38 -1.20 7.48
C VAL A 174 24.46 -0.12 7.29
N VAL A 175 24.47 0.94 8.13
CA VAL A 175 25.54 1.94 8.09
C VAL A 175 26.90 1.33 8.40
N HIS A 176 26.97 0.43 9.39
CA HIS A 176 28.19 -0.33 9.69
C HIS A 176 28.62 -1.21 8.51
N ALA A 177 27.68 -1.93 7.88
CA ALA A 177 27.95 -2.77 6.72
C ALA A 177 28.49 -1.97 5.53
N ILE A 178 27.93 -0.78 5.25
CA ILE A 178 28.43 0.12 4.20
C ILE A 178 29.89 0.49 4.47
N HIS A 179 30.23 0.89 5.69
CA HIS A 179 31.62 1.23 6.05
C HIS A 179 32.54 0.02 5.89
N ARG A 180 32.10 -1.15 6.36
CA ARG A 180 32.89 -2.37 6.29
C ARG A 180 33.16 -2.81 4.85
N ILE A 181 32.18 -2.67 3.96
CA ILE A 181 32.35 -2.96 2.53
C ILE A 181 33.41 -2.03 1.93
N LEU A 182 33.29 -0.72 2.14
CA LEU A 182 34.28 0.23 1.62
C LEU A 182 35.69 -0.03 2.18
N ASP A 183 35.80 -0.37 3.46
CA ASP A 183 37.08 -0.75 4.08
C ASP A 183 37.62 -2.06 3.49
N GLN A 184 36.77 -3.04 3.19
CA GLN A 184 37.16 -4.29 2.50
C GLN A 184 37.75 -4.01 1.11
N TYR A 185 37.16 -3.10 0.33
CA TYR A 185 37.72 -2.72 -0.98
C TYR A 185 39.09 -2.06 -0.85
N LYS A 186 39.28 -1.23 0.17
CA LYS A 186 40.59 -0.63 0.46
C LYS A 186 41.63 -1.69 0.80
N GLU A 187 41.29 -2.64 1.68
CA GLU A 187 42.15 -3.78 2.03
C GLU A 187 42.52 -4.62 0.81
N SER A 188 41.56 -4.90 -0.07
CA SER A 188 41.76 -5.66 -1.31
C SER A 188 42.64 -4.91 -2.31
N PHE A 189 42.44 -3.60 -2.47
CA PHE A 189 43.30 -2.76 -3.30
C PHE A 189 44.75 -2.77 -2.80
N ASP A 190 44.96 -2.56 -1.49
CA ASP A 190 46.30 -2.56 -0.89
C ASP A 190 46.99 -3.93 -1.03
N ALA A 191 46.23 -5.03 -0.94
CA ALA A 191 46.75 -6.39 -1.15
C ALA A 191 47.20 -6.60 -2.61
N ARG A 192 46.37 -6.22 -3.60
CA ARG A 192 46.72 -6.32 -5.02
C ARG A 192 47.92 -5.43 -5.39
N ALA A 193 48.00 -4.24 -4.80
CA ALA A 193 49.12 -3.32 -4.99
C ALA A 193 50.44 -3.93 -4.51
N LYS A 194 50.43 -4.61 -3.35
CA LYS A 194 51.60 -5.33 -2.83
C LYS A 194 52.02 -6.50 -3.73
N GLU A 195 51.06 -7.14 -4.39
CA GLU A 195 51.29 -8.27 -5.30
C GLU A 195 51.63 -7.82 -6.73
N GLY A 196 51.76 -6.52 -7.00
CA GLY A 196 52.08 -5.97 -8.32
C GLY A 196 50.96 -6.09 -9.35
N ALA A 197 49.74 -6.41 -8.90
CA ALA A 197 48.55 -6.67 -9.72
C ALA A 197 47.46 -5.59 -9.55
N ALA A 198 47.84 -4.39 -9.12
CA ALA A 198 46.90 -3.28 -9.01
C ALA A 198 46.65 -2.64 -10.38
N ASP A 199 45.40 -2.70 -10.84
CA ASP A 199 44.95 -1.91 -11.99
C ASP A 199 45.01 -0.40 -11.66
N SER A 200 45.11 0.44 -12.68
CA SER A 200 45.13 1.91 -12.56
C SER A 200 43.81 2.53 -12.06
N GLY A 201 42.78 1.73 -11.78
CA GLY A 201 41.46 2.20 -11.34
C GLY A 201 41.39 2.51 -9.84
N SER A 202 40.72 3.60 -9.48
CA SER A 202 40.48 3.99 -8.09
C SER A 202 39.55 3.02 -7.35
N SER A 203 39.77 2.80 -6.06
CA SER A 203 38.85 2.04 -5.20
C SER A 203 37.47 2.73 -5.13
N PRO A 204 36.36 1.96 -5.07
CA PRO A 204 35.02 2.53 -4.96
C PRO A 204 34.88 3.44 -3.74
N SER A 205 34.27 4.61 -3.95
CA SER A 205 34.00 5.61 -2.89
C SER A 205 32.59 5.50 -2.32
N SER A 206 31.68 4.86 -3.05
CA SER A 206 30.26 4.72 -2.71
C SER A 206 29.74 3.29 -2.94
N VAL A 207 28.64 2.96 -2.27
CA VAL A 207 27.92 1.69 -2.38
C VAL A 207 26.51 1.95 -2.92
N ILE A 208 26.08 1.19 -3.92
CA ILE A 208 24.69 1.24 -4.40
C ILE A 208 23.81 0.46 -3.41
N LEU A 209 22.73 1.05 -2.92
CA LEU A 209 21.80 0.36 -2.02
C LEU A 209 20.60 -0.19 -2.81
N VAL A 210 20.28 -1.47 -2.59
CA VAL A 210 19.08 -2.11 -3.12
C VAL A 210 18.28 -2.68 -1.95
N GLY A 211 17.12 -2.11 -1.67
CA GLY A 211 16.29 -2.53 -0.56
C GLY A 211 14.96 -3.12 -1.01
N HIS A 212 14.54 -4.23 -0.40
CA HIS A 212 13.23 -4.83 -0.62
C HIS A 212 12.30 -4.61 0.56
N SER A 213 11.04 -4.26 0.32
CA SER A 213 10.04 -4.09 1.39
C SER A 213 10.55 -3.11 2.46
N MET A 214 10.49 -3.49 3.73
CA MET A 214 11.06 -2.71 4.84
C MET A 214 12.57 -2.42 4.68
N GLY A 215 13.31 -3.26 3.95
CA GLY A 215 14.72 -3.03 3.64
C GLY A 215 14.97 -1.79 2.77
N GLY A 216 14.02 -1.40 1.91
CA GLY A 216 14.08 -0.13 1.17
C GLY A 216 13.87 1.08 2.07
N PHE A 217 13.01 0.96 3.08
CA PHE A 217 12.88 1.99 4.11
C PHE A 217 14.17 2.09 4.97
N VAL A 218 14.75 0.95 5.36
CA VAL A 218 16.04 0.89 6.08
C VAL A 218 17.16 1.52 5.25
N ALA A 219 17.23 1.26 3.95
CA ALA A 219 18.20 1.89 3.05
C ALA A 219 18.10 3.42 3.12
N ARG A 220 16.88 3.96 3.04
CA ARG A 220 16.65 5.41 3.17
C ARG A 220 17.00 5.95 4.55
N ALA A 221 16.69 5.22 5.60
CA ALA A 221 17.03 5.61 6.96
C ALA A 221 18.57 5.65 7.16
N ALA A 222 19.31 4.71 6.57
CA ALA A 222 20.77 4.68 6.60
C ALA A 222 21.41 5.89 5.90
N VAL A 223 20.85 6.36 4.78
CA VAL A 223 21.36 7.54 4.05
C VAL A 223 21.36 8.82 4.90
N VAL A 224 20.32 9.04 5.70
CA VAL A 224 20.20 10.22 6.58
C VAL A 224 20.76 9.97 7.99
N HIS A 225 21.41 8.84 8.21
CA HIS A 225 21.94 8.48 9.51
C HIS A 225 23.21 9.30 9.83
N PRO A 226 23.32 9.89 11.04
CA PRO A 226 24.38 10.85 11.35
C PRO A 226 25.81 10.28 11.34
N ARG A 227 25.95 8.95 11.44
CA ARG A 227 27.25 8.26 11.39
C ARG A 227 27.69 7.84 9.98
N LEU A 228 26.85 8.02 8.95
CA LEU A 228 27.23 7.64 7.59
C LEU A 228 28.38 8.53 7.06
N ARG A 229 29.37 7.94 6.40
CA ARG A 229 30.46 8.69 5.75
C ARG A 229 29.87 9.50 4.59
N LYS A 230 30.32 10.75 4.40
CA LYS A 230 29.84 11.61 3.30
C LYS A 230 30.04 10.92 1.95
N SER A 231 29.07 11.03 1.05
CA SER A 231 29.08 10.44 -0.31
C SER A 231 29.27 8.92 -0.35
N ALA A 232 29.12 8.21 0.77
CA ALA A 232 29.21 6.75 0.80
C ALA A 232 28.04 6.05 0.09
N VAL A 233 26.95 6.77 -0.16
CA VAL A 233 25.78 6.28 -0.89
C VAL A 233 25.29 7.40 -1.80
N GLU A 234 25.18 7.11 -3.09
CA GLU A 234 24.73 8.10 -4.09
C GLU A 234 23.54 7.59 -4.92
N THR A 235 23.22 6.29 -4.85
CA THR A 235 22.13 5.66 -5.59
C THR A 235 21.42 4.64 -4.70
N VAL A 236 20.09 4.77 -4.62
CA VAL A 236 19.22 3.86 -3.89
C VAL A 236 18.13 3.36 -4.84
N LEU A 237 18.04 2.05 -5.01
CA LEU A 237 16.93 1.38 -5.68
C LEU A 237 16.09 0.65 -4.64
N THR A 238 14.78 0.81 -4.69
CA THR A 238 13.85 0.13 -3.77
C THR A 238 12.82 -0.68 -4.52
N LEU A 239 12.52 -1.87 -4.01
CA LEU A 239 11.60 -2.84 -4.60
C LEU A 239 10.45 -3.11 -3.62
N SER A 240 9.20 -2.89 -4.03
CA SER A 240 8.00 -3.11 -3.19
C SER A 240 8.09 -2.46 -1.79
N SER A 241 8.66 -1.26 -1.69
CA SER A 241 9.12 -0.69 -0.40
C SER A 241 8.22 0.44 0.11
N PRO A 242 7.71 0.39 1.36
CA PRO A 242 6.88 1.47 1.90
C PRO A 242 7.72 2.69 2.26
N HIS A 243 7.38 3.83 1.68
CA HIS A 243 8.05 5.13 1.87
C HIS A 243 7.20 6.13 2.64
N GLN A 244 5.89 6.17 2.38
CA GLN A 244 4.99 7.19 2.95
C GLN A 244 4.66 6.92 4.43
N SER A 245 4.33 5.68 4.76
CA SER A 245 3.93 5.24 6.10
C SER A 245 4.09 3.73 6.25
N PRO A 246 4.19 3.18 7.47
CA PRO A 246 4.26 1.73 7.67
C PRO A 246 2.97 1.05 7.17
N PRO A 247 3.05 -0.15 6.55
CA PRO A 247 1.86 -0.90 6.11
C PRO A 247 0.86 -1.16 7.23
N LEU A 248 1.36 -1.36 8.46
CA LEU A 248 0.56 -1.52 9.67
C LEU A 248 0.89 -0.42 10.69
N ALA A 249 0.23 0.73 10.54
CA ALA A 249 0.48 1.92 11.34
C ALA A 249 -0.18 1.90 12.74
N LEU A 250 0.07 0.83 13.54
CA LEU A 250 -0.54 0.65 14.87
C LEU A 250 0.34 1.13 16.02
N GLN A 251 1.65 0.89 15.96
CA GLN A 251 2.59 1.27 17.03
C GLN A 251 3.05 2.73 16.91
N PRO A 252 3.00 3.54 17.98
CA PRO A 252 3.40 4.94 17.94
C PRO A 252 4.87 5.21 17.56
N SER A 253 5.81 4.43 18.09
CA SER A 253 7.25 4.55 17.75
C SER A 253 7.52 4.27 16.27
N LEU A 254 6.92 3.22 15.70
CA LEU A 254 7.04 2.87 14.28
C LEU A 254 6.56 4.02 13.38
N GLY A 255 5.36 4.55 13.64
CA GLY A 255 4.81 5.68 12.87
C GLY A 255 5.67 6.95 12.99
N ARG A 256 6.26 7.20 14.17
CA ARG A 256 7.18 8.33 14.36
C ARG A 256 8.49 8.15 13.60
N TYR A 257 9.05 6.94 13.57
CA TYR A 257 10.32 6.70 12.88
C TYR A 257 10.19 6.98 11.38
N PHE A 258 9.13 6.50 10.74
CA PHE A 258 8.78 6.89 9.35
C PHE A 258 8.68 8.40 9.17
N THR A 259 7.95 9.07 10.06
CA THR A 259 7.76 10.52 10.00
C THR A 259 9.10 11.26 10.11
N ARG A 260 9.98 10.85 11.03
CA ARG A 260 11.32 11.41 11.23
C ARG A 260 12.18 11.25 9.99
N VAL A 261 12.30 10.03 9.45
CA VAL A 261 13.08 9.77 8.23
C VAL A 261 12.55 10.60 7.06
N ASN A 262 11.23 10.63 6.84
CA ASN A 262 10.64 11.45 5.77
C ASN A 262 10.91 12.95 5.94
N GLN A 263 10.92 13.47 7.17
CA GLN A 263 11.27 14.87 7.44
C GLN A 263 12.74 15.17 7.15
N GLU A 264 13.67 14.29 7.53
CA GLU A 264 15.10 14.47 7.25
C GLU A 264 15.40 14.40 5.74
N TRP A 265 14.70 13.54 5.00
CA TRP A 265 14.79 13.50 3.54
C TRP A 265 14.29 14.80 2.89
N ARG A 266 13.14 15.34 3.32
CA ARG A 266 12.63 16.64 2.83
C ARG A 266 13.64 17.77 3.06
N LYS A 267 14.12 17.91 4.30
CA LYS A 267 15.14 18.91 4.66
C LYS A 267 16.45 18.71 3.91
N GLY A 268 16.80 17.46 3.58
CA GLY A 268 18.02 17.11 2.85
C GLY A 268 18.07 17.65 1.42
N TYR A 269 16.92 18.03 0.84
CA TYR A 269 16.81 18.69 -0.46
C TYR A 269 16.45 20.18 -0.37
N GLU A 270 16.12 20.69 0.82
CA GLU A 270 15.87 22.12 1.01
C GLU A 270 17.17 22.92 0.91
N VAL A 271 17.15 23.96 0.08
CA VAL A 271 18.29 24.86 -0.08
C VAL A 271 18.42 25.72 1.18
N GLN A 272 19.52 25.54 1.92
CA GLN A 272 19.79 26.34 3.10
C GLN A 272 20.19 27.77 2.70
N LYS A 273 19.36 28.75 3.08
CA LYS A 273 19.68 30.17 2.95
C LYS A 273 20.27 30.67 4.27
N THR A 274 21.39 31.39 4.22
CA THR A 274 21.92 32.08 5.39
C THR A 274 20.97 33.17 5.87
N ARG A 275 21.11 33.62 7.13
CA ARG A 275 20.34 34.77 7.67
C ARG A 275 20.53 36.06 6.87
N SER A 276 21.57 36.16 6.03
CA SER A 276 21.86 37.27 5.13
C SER A 276 21.35 37.06 3.69
N GLY A 277 20.63 35.98 3.41
CA GLY A 277 20.00 35.71 2.11
C GLY A 277 20.88 35.02 1.06
N TYR A 278 22.13 34.65 1.40
CA TYR A 278 23.04 33.93 0.50
C TYR A 278 22.82 32.41 0.57
N PHE A 279 23.00 31.72 -0.54
CA PHE A 279 22.93 30.26 -0.62
C PHE A 279 24.11 29.62 0.14
N ALA A 280 23.83 28.85 1.19
CA ALA A 280 24.84 28.15 1.98
C ALA A 280 24.94 26.69 1.52
N SER A 281 25.93 26.39 0.66
CA SER A 281 26.26 25.05 0.15
C SER A 281 25.11 24.28 -0.52
N ASP A 282 25.45 23.30 -1.35
CA ASP A 282 24.43 22.44 -1.95
C ASP A 282 23.70 21.63 -0.87
N PRO A 283 22.40 21.31 -1.06
CA PRO A 283 21.64 20.50 -0.12
C PRO A 283 22.35 19.17 0.19
N PRO A 284 22.30 18.66 1.43
CA PRO A 284 23.03 17.46 1.83
C PRO A 284 22.76 16.22 0.98
N LEU A 285 21.57 16.09 0.39
CA LEU A 285 21.17 14.94 -0.45
C LEU A 285 21.16 15.25 -1.95
N SER A 286 21.69 16.39 -2.38
CA SER A 286 21.74 16.80 -3.81
C SER A 286 22.46 15.81 -4.74
N HIS A 287 23.33 14.98 -4.18
CA HIS A 287 24.06 13.94 -4.90
C HIS A 287 23.38 12.57 -4.85
N VAL A 288 22.25 12.41 -4.14
CA VAL A 288 21.59 11.11 -3.95
C VAL A 288 20.38 10.97 -4.87
N VAL A 289 20.38 9.90 -5.68
CA VAL A 289 19.24 9.50 -6.52
C VAL A 289 18.48 8.32 -5.88
N VAL A 290 17.15 8.37 -5.89
CA VAL A 290 16.29 7.27 -5.39
C VAL A 290 15.27 6.86 -6.45
N VAL A 291 15.25 5.58 -6.80
CA VAL A 291 14.20 4.99 -7.65
C VAL A 291 13.42 3.94 -6.88
N SER A 292 12.10 3.98 -7.00
CA SER A 292 11.20 2.99 -6.40
C SER A 292 10.46 2.22 -7.48
N ILE A 293 10.57 0.89 -7.47
CA ILE A 293 9.83 -0.01 -8.34
C ILE A 293 8.75 -0.71 -7.51
N SER A 294 7.47 -0.46 -7.83
CA SER A 294 6.36 -1.10 -7.14
C SER A 294 5.94 -2.42 -7.76
N GLY A 295 5.44 -3.36 -6.94
CA GLY A 295 4.88 -4.62 -7.44
C GLY A 295 3.55 -4.45 -8.19
N GLY A 296 2.95 -3.26 -8.11
CA GLY A 296 1.65 -2.96 -8.70
C GLY A 296 0.50 -3.60 -7.92
N TYR A 297 -0.61 -3.84 -8.61
CA TYR A 297 -1.88 -4.18 -7.97
C TYR A 297 -1.96 -5.56 -7.30
N ASN A 298 -1.08 -6.51 -7.64
CA ASN A 298 -0.97 -7.84 -7.02
C ASN A 298 -0.16 -7.82 -5.71
N ASP A 299 0.53 -6.72 -5.39
CA ASP A 299 1.15 -6.55 -4.08
C ASP A 299 0.08 -6.16 -3.04
N TYR A 300 -0.38 -7.13 -2.27
CA TYR A 300 -1.36 -6.89 -1.19
C TYR A 300 -0.72 -6.43 0.12
N GLN A 301 0.60 -6.59 0.29
CA GLN A 301 1.29 -6.23 1.53
C GLN A 301 1.66 -4.75 1.54
N VAL A 302 2.17 -4.25 0.41
CA VAL A 302 2.58 -2.85 0.24
C VAL A 302 1.94 -2.33 -1.03
N ARG A 303 0.90 -1.49 -0.89
CA ARG A 303 0.22 -0.87 -2.05
C ARG A 303 1.08 0.25 -2.63
N SER A 304 0.93 0.51 -3.94
CA SER A 304 1.69 1.53 -4.67
C SER A 304 1.65 2.93 -4.01
N LYS A 305 0.54 3.31 -3.36
CA LYS A 305 0.48 4.60 -2.65
C LYS A 305 1.47 4.70 -1.49
N LEU A 306 1.75 3.59 -0.79
CA LEU A 306 2.75 3.55 0.28
C LEU A 306 4.16 3.63 -0.29
N GLU A 307 4.38 3.12 -1.51
CA GLU A 307 5.66 3.09 -2.23
C GLU A 307 6.00 4.40 -2.95
N SER A 308 5.07 5.35 -3.00
CA SER A 308 5.33 6.64 -3.63
C SER A 308 6.40 7.43 -2.88
N LEU A 309 7.27 8.10 -3.65
CA LEU A 309 8.27 9.06 -3.15
C LEU A 309 7.74 10.51 -3.13
N ASP A 310 6.47 10.72 -3.46
CA ASP A 310 5.86 12.06 -3.58
C ASP A 310 5.98 12.83 -2.27
N GLY A 311 6.41 14.09 -2.37
CA GLY A 311 6.61 14.96 -1.22
C GLY A 311 7.74 14.49 -0.27
N ILE A 312 8.56 13.51 -0.67
CA ILE A 312 9.74 13.05 0.07
C ILE A 312 11.01 13.31 -0.75
N VAL A 313 11.03 12.88 -2.01
CA VAL A 313 12.14 13.07 -2.96
C VAL A 313 11.62 13.93 -4.11
N PRO A 314 12.34 15.00 -4.51
CA PRO A 314 11.93 15.80 -5.66
C PRO A 314 12.09 15.00 -6.97
N PRO A 315 11.26 15.26 -8.00
CA PRO A 315 11.31 14.53 -9.28
C PRO A 315 12.66 14.67 -10.02
N THR A 316 13.45 15.70 -9.68
CA THR A 316 14.82 15.90 -10.19
C THR A 316 15.86 14.94 -9.61
N HIS A 317 15.52 14.20 -8.55
CA HIS A 317 16.42 13.27 -7.85
C HIS A 317 15.81 11.88 -7.67
N GLY A 318 14.62 11.61 -8.20
CA GLY A 318 14.01 10.30 -8.07
C GLY A 318 12.62 10.20 -8.64
N PHE A 319 12.16 8.96 -8.85
CA PHE A 319 10.82 8.66 -9.31
C PHE A 319 10.36 7.30 -8.80
N MET A 320 9.05 7.08 -8.84
CA MET A 320 8.42 5.77 -8.67
C MET A 320 7.92 5.25 -10.02
N ILE A 321 8.07 3.96 -10.28
CA ILE A 321 7.48 3.28 -11.44
C ILE A 321 6.87 1.94 -11.00
N SER A 322 5.68 1.60 -11.48
CA SER A 322 5.13 0.26 -11.24
C SER A 322 5.77 -0.76 -12.16
N SER A 323 5.94 -2.00 -11.70
CA SER A 323 6.44 -3.13 -12.51
C SER A 323 5.61 -3.36 -13.79
N THR A 324 4.34 -2.96 -13.81
CA THR A 324 3.48 -2.94 -15.01
C THR A 324 3.86 -1.88 -16.04
N GLY A 325 4.53 -0.80 -15.61
CA GLY A 325 5.04 0.27 -16.46
C GLY A 325 6.52 0.11 -16.82
N VAL A 326 7.25 -0.79 -16.14
CA VAL A 326 8.68 -1.04 -16.41
C VAL A 326 8.86 -1.68 -17.78
N LYS A 327 9.77 -1.10 -18.57
CA LYS A 327 10.19 -1.60 -19.89
C LYS A 327 10.56 -3.09 -19.79
N ASN A 328 10.07 -3.91 -20.71
CA ASN A 328 10.33 -5.37 -20.79
C ASN A 328 9.69 -6.22 -19.68
N VAL A 329 8.93 -5.62 -18.75
CA VAL A 329 8.34 -6.32 -17.61
C VAL A 329 6.83 -6.42 -17.75
N TRP A 330 6.11 -5.29 -17.75
CA TRP A 330 4.64 -5.20 -17.93
C TRP A 330 3.77 -6.16 -17.10
N LEU A 331 4.26 -6.59 -15.94
CA LEU A 331 3.58 -7.55 -15.08
C LEU A 331 3.42 -6.98 -13.69
N SER A 332 2.24 -7.17 -13.09
CA SER A 332 2.06 -6.95 -11.66
C SER A 332 2.45 -8.20 -10.89
N MET A 333 3.16 -8.01 -9.79
CA MET A 333 3.82 -9.05 -9.02
C MET A 333 3.31 -9.05 -7.58
N GLU A 334 3.21 -10.23 -6.98
CA GLU A 334 3.06 -10.33 -5.54
C GLU A 334 4.33 -9.82 -4.83
N HIS A 335 4.19 -9.47 -3.55
CA HIS A 335 5.22 -8.80 -2.76
C HIS A 335 6.63 -9.43 -2.81
N GLN A 336 6.70 -10.77 -2.82
CA GLN A 336 7.97 -11.51 -2.88
C GLN A 336 8.40 -11.86 -4.31
N VAL A 337 7.46 -11.88 -5.27
CA VAL A 337 7.71 -12.24 -6.67
C VAL A 337 8.64 -11.23 -7.33
N ILE A 338 8.57 -9.97 -6.91
CA ILE A 338 9.42 -8.87 -7.40
C ILE A 338 10.93 -9.18 -7.33
N LEU A 339 11.35 -10.07 -6.43
CA LEU A 339 12.75 -10.42 -6.23
C LEU A 339 13.28 -11.50 -7.17
N TRP A 340 12.41 -12.35 -7.72
CA TRP A 340 12.81 -13.49 -8.54
C TRP A 340 12.15 -13.51 -9.90
N CYS A 341 11.35 -12.50 -10.22
CA CYS A 341 10.72 -12.44 -11.52
C CYS A 341 11.71 -12.12 -12.61
N ASN A 342 11.98 -13.10 -13.48
CA ASN A 342 13.09 -13.02 -14.42
C ASN A 342 13.03 -11.75 -15.28
N GLN A 343 11.86 -11.40 -15.81
CA GLN A 343 11.69 -10.19 -16.62
C GLN A 343 12.16 -8.92 -15.90
N LEU A 344 11.78 -8.75 -14.63
CA LEU A 344 12.17 -7.59 -13.84
C LEU A 344 13.62 -7.67 -13.37
N VAL A 345 14.05 -8.84 -12.91
CA VAL A 345 15.41 -9.08 -12.40
C VAL A 345 16.43 -8.78 -13.50
N VAL A 346 16.23 -9.29 -14.72
CA VAL A 346 17.05 -8.97 -15.89
C VAL A 346 17.10 -7.46 -16.13
N GLN A 347 15.93 -6.80 -16.18
CA GLN A 347 15.88 -5.36 -16.45
C GLN A 347 16.61 -4.54 -15.38
N VAL A 348 16.46 -4.88 -14.10
CA VAL A 348 17.15 -4.23 -12.99
C VAL A 348 18.65 -4.46 -13.05
N SER A 349 19.09 -5.69 -13.30
CA SER A 349 20.52 -6.04 -13.40
C SER A 349 21.23 -5.24 -14.49
N HIS A 350 20.66 -5.19 -15.71
CA HIS A 350 21.21 -4.37 -16.79
C HIS A 350 21.17 -2.87 -16.46
N THR A 351 20.11 -2.40 -15.80
CA THR A 351 19.99 -0.99 -15.37
C THR A 351 21.13 -0.59 -14.44
N LEU A 352 21.44 -1.42 -13.44
CA LEU A 352 22.50 -1.15 -12.46
C LEU A 352 23.89 -1.21 -13.09
N LEU A 353 24.14 -2.15 -14.01
CA LEU A 353 25.40 -2.23 -14.77
C LEU A 353 25.61 -0.98 -15.65
N SER A 354 24.55 -0.46 -16.26
CA SER A 354 24.61 0.75 -17.08
C SER A 354 24.89 2.05 -16.30
N LEU A 355 24.83 2.02 -14.96
CA LEU A 355 25.19 3.18 -14.12
C LEU A 355 26.71 3.35 -13.96
N VAL A 356 27.50 2.33 -14.32
CA VAL A 356 28.94 2.31 -14.09
C VAL A 356 29.67 3.08 -15.19
N ASP A 357 30.48 4.06 -14.80
CA ASP A 357 31.36 4.80 -15.72
C ASP A 357 32.51 3.90 -16.18
N SER A 358 32.66 3.76 -17.50
CA SER A 358 33.72 2.97 -18.13
C SER A 358 35.12 3.47 -17.78
N ASN A 359 35.29 4.77 -17.58
CA ASN A 359 36.58 5.39 -17.32
C ASN A 359 36.98 5.28 -15.84
N GLY A 360 36.02 5.51 -14.93
CA GLY A 360 36.26 5.53 -13.48
C GLY A 360 36.10 4.18 -12.78
N GLY A 361 35.41 3.21 -13.40
CA GLY A 361 35.08 1.92 -12.76
C GLY A 361 34.17 2.05 -11.53
N GLN A 362 33.45 3.16 -11.40
CA GLN A 362 32.51 3.50 -10.33
C GLN A 362 31.25 4.11 -10.95
N PRO A 363 30.12 4.18 -10.21
CA PRO A 363 28.91 4.81 -10.73
C PRO A 363 29.15 6.26 -11.17
N PHE A 364 28.45 6.73 -12.21
CA PHE A 364 28.55 8.12 -12.66
C PHE A 364 28.30 9.09 -11.49
N LEU A 365 29.19 10.07 -11.28
CA LEU A 365 29.07 11.05 -10.19
C LEU A 365 27.94 12.06 -10.42
N ASP A 366 27.60 12.35 -11.67
CA ASP A 366 26.57 13.34 -12.02
C ASP A 366 25.15 12.79 -11.80
N THR A 367 24.40 13.45 -10.92
CA THR A 367 23.01 13.10 -10.56
C THR A 367 22.09 13.03 -11.79
N ARG A 368 22.20 13.99 -12.73
CA ARG A 368 21.33 14.06 -13.90
C ARG A 368 21.62 12.92 -14.88
N LYS A 369 22.88 12.56 -15.09
CA LYS A 369 23.29 11.39 -15.89
C LYS A 369 22.73 10.09 -15.32
N ARG A 370 22.88 9.86 -14.00
CA ARG A 370 22.31 8.67 -13.34
C ARG A 370 20.80 8.59 -13.49
N LEU A 371 20.09 9.69 -13.23
CA LEU A 371 18.64 9.73 -13.37
C LEU A 371 18.19 9.50 -14.80
N THR A 372 18.92 10.03 -15.78
CA THR A 372 18.65 9.82 -17.22
C THR A 372 18.81 8.34 -17.60
N ILE A 373 19.86 7.68 -17.13
CA ILE A 373 20.07 6.23 -17.34
C ILE A 373 18.93 5.42 -16.72
N LEU A 374 18.60 5.69 -15.46
CA LEU A 374 17.51 5.01 -14.75
C LEU A 374 16.17 5.19 -15.48
N THR A 375 15.89 6.40 -15.95
CA THR A 375 14.65 6.71 -16.69
C THR A 375 14.63 5.96 -18.03
N ARG A 376 15.71 6.02 -18.82
CA ARG A 376 15.80 5.36 -20.14
C ARG A 376 15.72 3.84 -20.03
N MET A 377 16.32 3.27 -19.00
CA MET A 377 16.33 1.82 -18.79
C MET A 377 15.01 1.31 -18.20
N LEU A 378 14.30 2.08 -17.37
CA LEU A 378 13.10 1.58 -16.68
C LEU A 378 11.78 2.01 -17.32
N HIS A 379 11.66 3.21 -17.88
CA HIS A 379 10.38 3.69 -18.43
C HIS A 379 10.05 3.04 -19.79
N SER A 380 8.78 2.66 -19.97
CA SER A 380 8.23 2.36 -21.29
C SER A 380 7.96 3.66 -22.07
N GLY A 381 8.16 3.66 -23.40
CA GLY A 381 7.88 4.82 -24.27
C GLY A 381 6.39 5.13 -24.48
N MET A 382 5.48 4.39 -23.84
CA MET A 382 4.01 4.53 -23.96
C MET A 382 3.49 5.90 -23.49
N PRO A 383 3.87 6.45 -22.33
CA PRO A 383 3.22 7.66 -21.81
C PRO A 383 3.44 8.90 -22.69
N GLN A 384 4.58 8.97 -23.38
CA GLN A 384 5.00 10.15 -24.15
C GLN A 384 4.41 10.18 -25.56
N SER A 385 4.19 9.02 -26.18
CA SER A 385 3.64 8.91 -27.54
C SER A 385 2.12 9.10 -27.59
N PHE A 386 1.41 8.86 -26.48
CA PHE A 386 -0.05 8.89 -26.47
C PHE A 386 -0.66 10.26 -26.07
N ASN A 387 0.12 11.26 -25.63
CA ASN A 387 -0.31 12.64 -25.31
C ASN A 387 -1.65 12.79 -24.53
N TRP A 388 -2.04 11.78 -23.76
CA TRP A 388 -3.44 11.59 -23.35
C TRP A 388 -3.87 12.35 -22.07
N ARG A 389 -2.94 12.98 -21.34
CA ARG A 389 -3.23 13.59 -20.01
C ARG A 389 -2.58 14.94 -19.74
N SER A 390 -2.72 15.89 -20.66
CA SER A 390 -2.29 17.27 -20.41
C SER A 390 -3.24 18.10 -19.51
N GLU A 391 -4.33 17.54 -18.94
CA GLU A 391 -5.37 18.36 -18.29
C GLU A 391 -5.72 18.06 -16.81
N SER A 392 -5.17 17.03 -16.14
CA SER A 392 -5.56 16.78 -14.74
C SER A 392 -4.37 16.54 -13.80
N HIS A 393 -3.97 17.64 -13.16
CA HIS A 393 -3.13 17.81 -11.96
C HIS A 393 -1.61 18.00 -12.13
N THR A 394 -1.21 19.24 -11.81
CA THR A 394 0.15 19.75 -11.55
C THR A 394 1.14 19.63 -12.71
N SER A 395 0.91 20.51 -13.68
CA SER A 395 2.00 21.26 -14.29
C SER A 395 2.90 21.85 -13.19
N GLN A 396 3.95 21.14 -12.83
CA GLN A 396 5.25 21.78 -12.64
C GLN A 396 6.09 21.41 -13.85
N GLN A 397 5.94 22.23 -14.89
CA GLN A 397 6.91 22.48 -15.95
C GLN A 397 7.41 21.25 -16.71
N ILE A 398 6.53 20.63 -17.49
CA ILE A 398 6.95 20.14 -18.81
C ILE A 398 6.45 21.19 -19.79
N ALA A 399 7.24 22.26 -19.94
CA ALA A 399 6.97 23.28 -20.93
C ALA A 399 6.91 22.63 -22.32
N HIS A 400 5.92 23.01 -23.11
CA HIS A 400 5.93 22.80 -24.55
C HIS A 400 7.30 23.23 -25.10
N PHE A 401 8.04 22.29 -25.67
CA PHE A 401 9.26 22.60 -26.40
C PHE A 401 8.95 22.63 -27.91
N PRO A 402 9.21 23.76 -28.60
CA PRO A 402 9.26 23.76 -30.05
C PRO A 402 10.42 22.86 -30.50
N ALA A 403 10.28 22.27 -31.69
CA ALA A 403 11.31 21.46 -32.32
C ALA A 403 12.70 22.14 -32.24
N LYS A 404 13.74 21.38 -31.87
CA LYS A 404 15.15 21.84 -31.84
C LYS A 404 15.50 22.49 -33.20
N HIS A 405 15.75 23.81 -33.19
CA HIS A 405 16.46 24.49 -34.26
C HIS A 405 17.97 24.34 -34.01
N VAL A 406 18.64 23.51 -34.81
CA VAL A 406 20.10 23.48 -34.91
C VAL A 406 20.44 23.98 -36.30
N GLU A 407 21.09 25.14 -36.38
CA GLU A 407 21.63 25.68 -37.62
C GLU A 407 23.01 25.05 -37.88
N ASP A 408 23.12 24.29 -38.96
CA ASP A 408 24.43 24.00 -39.57
C ASP A 408 25.01 25.28 -40.18
N ALA A 409 26.34 25.32 -40.39
CA ALA A 409 27.09 26.42 -41.00
C ALA A 409 26.68 26.81 -42.46
N SER A 410 25.57 26.25 -42.96
CA SER A 410 24.94 26.58 -44.25
C SER A 410 23.46 27.00 -44.11
N GLY A 411 22.93 27.18 -42.90
CA GLY A 411 21.55 27.64 -42.66
C GLY A 411 20.45 26.61 -42.94
N SER A 412 20.77 25.33 -43.14
CA SER A 412 19.77 24.28 -43.28
C SER A 412 19.46 23.60 -41.95
N VAL A 413 18.20 23.64 -41.53
CA VAL A 413 17.66 22.95 -40.35
C VAL A 413 17.69 21.43 -40.58
N VAL A 414 18.45 20.70 -39.77
CA VAL A 414 18.47 19.22 -39.76
C VAL A 414 17.81 18.75 -38.47
N LEU A 415 16.63 18.12 -38.56
CA LEU A 415 16.09 17.33 -37.46
C LEU A 415 16.98 16.08 -37.32
N SER A 416 17.78 16.00 -36.25
CA SER A 416 18.39 14.72 -35.86
C SER A 416 17.33 13.89 -35.15
N GLN A 417 16.78 12.89 -35.84
CA GLN A 417 15.79 11.96 -35.30
C GLN A 417 16.28 10.54 -35.58
N ASP A 418 16.15 9.64 -34.60
CA ASP A 418 16.67 8.27 -34.66
C ASP A 418 16.02 7.50 -35.83
N ASP A 419 16.72 7.42 -36.96
CA ASP A 419 16.34 6.66 -38.15
C ASP A 419 16.55 5.14 -37.93
N CYS A 420 15.63 4.31 -38.41
CA CYS A 420 15.78 2.85 -38.39
C CYS A 420 17.10 2.41 -39.07
N PRO A 421 17.74 1.32 -38.61
CA PRO A 421 19.00 0.83 -39.17
C PRO A 421 18.94 0.59 -40.69
N LYS A 422 19.98 0.95 -41.44
CA LYS A 422 20.02 0.84 -42.91
C LYS A 422 20.28 -0.58 -43.43
N ASP A 423 20.58 -1.53 -42.54
CA ASP A 423 21.10 -2.86 -42.87
C ASP A 423 20.04 -3.84 -43.41
N ILE A 424 18.77 -3.42 -43.42
CA ILE A 424 17.66 -4.24 -43.93
C ILE A 424 17.32 -3.77 -45.34
N TYR A 425 17.42 -4.65 -46.32
CA TYR A 425 17.06 -4.36 -47.70
C TYR A 425 15.53 -4.27 -47.85
N TRP A 426 15.03 -3.05 -48.01
CA TRP A 426 13.64 -2.78 -48.40
C TRP A 426 13.64 -2.59 -49.92
N SER A 427 12.73 -3.26 -50.64
CA SER A 427 12.75 -3.16 -52.11
C SER A 427 12.51 -1.70 -52.54
N ASP A 428 13.47 -1.14 -53.28
CA ASP A 428 13.35 0.17 -53.94
C ASP A 428 12.49 0.09 -55.22
N ASP A 429 12.09 -1.12 -55.62
CA ASP A 429 11.48 -1.40 -56.93
C ASP A 429 10.02 -0.93 -57.04
N GLY A 430 9.85 0.21 -57.72
CA GLY A 430 8.75 0.47 -58.67
C GLY A 430 7.38 0.84 -58.10
N LEU A 431 6.93 2.07 -58.41
CA LEU A 431 5.54 2.57 -58.22
C LEU A 431 4.43 1.62 -58.71
N GLU A 432 4.74 0.63 -59.55
CA GLU A 432 3.79 -0.35 -60.10
C GLU A 432 3.29 -1.39 -59.07
N ARG A 433 3.90 -1.48 -57.87
CA ARG A 433 3.49 -2.42 -56.79
C ARG A 433 2.85 -1.75 -55.57
N ASP A 434 2.69 -0.43 -55.59
CA ASP A 434 2.14 0.35 -54.49
C ASP A 434 0.61 0.27 -54.44
N LEU A 435 0.06 0.06 -53.25
CA LEU A 435 -1.38 0.00 -53.01
C LEU A 435 -1.88 1.35 -52.48
N TYR A 436 -2.70 2.05 -53.24
CA TYR A 436 -3.37 3.27 -52.79
C TYR A 436 -4.66 2.92 -52.05
N ILE A 437 -4.70 3.22 -50.74
CA ILE A 437 -5.85 2.91 -49.89
C ILE A 437 -6.78 4.11 -49.86
N GLN A 438 -8.04 3.89 -50.19
CA GLN A 438 -9.10 4.90 -50.21
C GLN A 438 -10.04 4.83 -49.00
N THR A 439 -9.92 3.78 -48.19
CA THR A 439 -10.71 3.57 -46.97
C THR A 439 -9.98 4.12 -45.75
N SER A 440 -10.73 4.54 -44.73
CA SER A 440 -10.11 5.03 -43.48
C SER A 440 -9.42 3.92 -42.68
N THR A 441 -9.74 2.66 -42.95
CA THR A 441 -9.12 1.48 -42.34
C THR A 441 -8.22 0.79 -43.38
N VAL A 442 -7.01 0.39 -42.97
CA VAL A 442 -6.03 -0.35 -43.78
C VAL A 442 -5.60 -1.62 -43.07
N THR A 443 -5.50 -2.70 -43.83
CA THR A 443 -5.16 -4.03 -43.30
C THR A 443 -3.94 -4.58 -44.02
N VAL A 444 -3.01 -5.13 -43.25
CA VAL A 444 -1.80 -5.80 -43.73
C VAL A 444 -1.99 -7.29 -43.49
N LEU A 445 -2.22 -8.07 -44.54
CA LEU A 445 -2.59 -9.48 -44.43
C LEU A 445 -1.39 -10.45 -44.44
N ALA A 446 -0.20 -9.98 -44.83
CA ALA A 446 1.03 -10.77 -44.89
C ALA A 446 2.25 -9.85 -45.09
N MET A 447 3.46 -10.42 -44.96
CA MET A 447 4.74 -9.86 -45.41
C MET A 447 4.82 -9.86 -46.94
N ASP A 448 3.85 -9.22 -47.60
CA ASP A 448 3.64 -9.21 -49.04
C ASP A 448 4.65 -8.34 -49.81
N GLY A 449 5.52 -7.63 -49.09
CA GLY A 449 6.52 -6.73 -49.65
C GLY A 449 5.93 -5.48 -50.31
N ARG A 450 4.62 -5.22 -50.18
CA ARG A 450 3.94 -4.09 -50.84
C ARG A 450 3.87 -2.87 -49.94
N ARG A 451 4.07 -1.70 -50.51
CA ARG A 451 3.90 -0.41 -49.82
C ARG A 451 2.46 0.09 -49.98
N ARG A 452 1.85 0.53 -48.89
CA ARG A 452 0.51 1.14 -48.89
C ARG A 452 0.62 2.65 -48.77
N TRP A 453 -0.07 3.38 -49.63
CA TRP A 453 -0.15 4.85 -49.62
C TRP A 453 -1.52 5.29 -49.12
N LEU A 454 -1.51 6.22 -48.16
CA LEU A 454 -2.71 6.78 -47.55
C LEU A 454 -2.64 8.31 -47.63
N ASP A 455 -3.67 8.95 -48.19
CA ASP A 455 -3.79 10.42 -48.27
C ASP A 455 -4.39 10.97 -46.96
N LEU A 456 -3.59 11.75 -46.24
CA LEU A 456 -3.94 12.29 -44.92
C LEU A 456 -5.13 13.25 -44.98
N ASN A 457 -5.24 14.05 -46.05
CA ASN A 457 -6.30 15.05 -46.17
C ASN A 457 -7.65 14.38 -46.49
N ASN A 458 -7.63 13.42 -47.41
CA ASN A 458 -8.85 12.71 -47.80
C ASN A 458 -9.34 11.79 -46.68
N LEU A 459 -8.45 10.99 -46.09
CA LEU A 459 -8.83 9.99 -45.09
C LEU A 459 -9.02 10.58 -43.69
N GLY A 460 -8.37 11.71 -43.39
CA GLY A 460 -8.55 12.47 -42.14
C GLY A 460 -9.73 13.46 -42.16
N SER A 461 -10.47 13.54 -43.26
CA SER A 461 -11.69 14.36 -43.38
C SER A 461 -12.81 13.86 -42.43
N ASN A 462 -13.86 14.67 -42.23
CA ASN A 462 -14.99 14.36 -41.33
C ASN A 462 -14.60 14.13 -39.85
N GLY A 463 -13.60 14.85 -39.34
CA GLY A 463 -13.18 14.80 -37.93
C GLY A 463 -12.29 13.62 -37.55
N LYS A 464 -11.83 12.81 -38.53
CA LYS A 464 -10.89 11.68 -38.32
C LYS A 464 -9.44 12.15 -38.25
N SER A 465 -9.15 13.10 -37.36
CA SER A 465 -7.87 13.81 -37.33
C SER A 465 -6.70 13.01 -36.72
N HIS A 466 -6.93 11.79 -36.27
CA HIS A 466 -5.93 10.93 -35.64
C HIS A 466 -5.73 9.66 -36.45
N PHE A 467 -4.50 9.15 -36.46
CA PHE A 467 -4.15 7.88 -37.07
C PHE A 467 -3.58 6.93 -36.02
N VAL A 468 -4.12 5.72 -35.96
CA VAL A 468 -3.61 4.63 -35.13
C VAL A 468 -3.15 3.48 -36.01
N PHE A 469 -2.05 2.83 -35.65
CA PHE A 469 -1.56 1.64 -36.31
C PHE A 469 -1.13 0.60 -35.28
N VAL A 470 -1.76 -0.57 -35.32
CA VAL A 470 -1.51 -1.69 -34.41
C VAL A 470 -0.97 -2.85 -35.22
N THR A 471 0.11 -3.47 -34.76
CA THR A 471 0.84 -4.49 -35.53
C THR A 471 1.43 -5.56 -34.62
N ASN A 472 1.56 -6.78 -35.14
CA ASN A 472 2.37 -7.84 -34.54
C ASN A 472 3.78 -7.94 -35.15
N LEU A 473 4.06 -7.13 -36.18
CA LEU A 473 5.38 -7.02 -36.81
C LEU A 473 6.32 -6.14 -36.00
N LEU A 474 7.60 -6.55 -35.94
CA LEU A 474 8.65 -5.77 -35.30
C LEU A 474 8.85 -4.41 -36.00
N PRO A 475 8.91 -3.30 -35.26
CA PRO A 475 9.29 -2.01 -35.82
C PRO A 475 10.69 -2.06 -36.46
N CYS A 476 10.91 -1.24 -37.49
CA CYS A 476 12.16 -1.12 -38.27
C CYS A 476 12.60 -2.33 -39.09
N SER A 477 12.24 -3.56 -38.69
CA SER A 477 12.63 -4.81 -39.34
C SER A 477 11.48 -5.51 -40.06
N GLY A 478 10.28 -5.48 -39.50
CA GLY A 478 9.08 -6.05 -40.11
C GLY A 478 8.21 -5.00 -40.82
N VAL A 479 8.14 -3.80 -40.25
CA VAL A 479 7.31 -2.70 -40.78
C VAL A 479 8.02 -1.35 -40.68
N ARG A 480 7.78 -0.46 -41.65
CA ARG A 480 8.24 0.95 -41.64
C ARG A 480 7.15 1.91 -42.08
N LEU A 481 7.02 3.01 -41.35
CA LEU A 481 6.08 4.09 -41.62
C LEU A 481 6.81 5.40 -41.90
N HIS A 482 6.39 6.08 -42.96
CA HIS A 482 6.95 7.37 -43.38
C HIS A 482 5.86 8.39 -43.65
N LEU A 483 6.09 9.63 -43.25
CA LEU A 483 5.28 10.79 -43.60
C LEU A 483 5.92 11.56 -44.78
N TRP A 484 5.11 11.87 -45.78
CA TRP A 484 5.53 12.50 -47.03
C TRP A 484 4.88 13.88 -47.20
N PRO A 485 5.65 14.95 -47.44
CA PRO A 485 5.11 16.29 -47.63
C PRO A 485 4.48 16.47 -49.02
N GLU A 486 3.66 17.50 -49.16
CA GLU A 486 3.04 17.85 -50.44
C GLU A 486 4.09 18.31 -51.47
N LYS A 487 4.06 17.74 -52.68
CA LYS A 487 4.91 18.17 -53.79
C LYS A 487 4.51 19.60 -54.21
N GLY A 488 5.26 20.61 -53.75
CA GLY A 488 5.13 21.97 -54.30
C GLY A 488 5.62 23.15 -53.45
N LYS A 489 5.82 23.04 -52.12
CA LYS A 489 6.10 24.24 -51.28
C LYS A 489 7.53 24.41 -50.76
N SER A 490 8.43 23.48 -51.06
CA SER A 490 9.86 23.62 -50.78
C SER A 490 10.58 22.92 -51.92
N ALA A 491 11.35 23.64 -52.72
CA ALA A 491 12.08 23.11 -53.87
C ALA A 491 13.60 22.97 -53.60
N SER A 492 14.09 23.32 -52.41
CA SER A 492 15.53 23.51 -52.14
C SER A 492 16.27 22.39 -51.37
N LEU A 493 15.64 21.23 -51.09
CA LEU A 493 16.23 20.13 -50.30
C LEU A 493 16.02 18.76 -50.98
N PRO A 494 16.97 17.81 -50.89
CA PRO A 494 16.82 16.46 -51.45
C PRO A 494 15.58 15.73 -50.88
N LEU A 495 14.91 14.92 -51.71
CA LEU A 495 13.73 14.11 -51.32
C LEU A 495 13.98 13.24 -50.08
N SER A 496 15.20 12.71 -49.93
CA SER A 496 15.61 11.90 -48.77
C SER A 496 15.70 12.66 -47.45
N LYS A 497 15.75 14.02 -47.46
CA LYS A 497 15.72 14.86 -46.26
C LYS A 497 14.32 15.42 -45.93
N ARG A 498 13.30 15.10 -46.74
CA ARG A 498 11.93 15.63 -46.61
C ARG A 498 10.93 14.62 -46.06
N VAL A 499 11.28 13.33 -46.14
CA VAL A 499 10.46 12.23 -45.65
C VAL A 499 10.78 12.03 -44.18
N LEU A 500 9.76 12.04 -43.33
CA LEU A 500 9.94 11.82 -41.90
C LEU A 500 9.62 10.36 -41.58
N GLU A 501 10.61 9.61 -41.10
CA GLU A 501 10.37 8.27 -40.57
C GLU A 501 9.70 8.37 -39.19
N VAL A 502 8.54 7.73 -39.03
CA VAL A 502 7.78 7.70 -37.77
C VAL A 502 7.76 6.32 -37.13
N THR A 503 8.40 5.33 -37.77
CA THR A 503 8.54 3.96 -37.24
C THR A 503 9.19 3.93 -35.87
N SER A 504 10.19 4.77 -35.63
CA SER A 504 10.88 4.85 -34.34
C SER A 504 10.02 5.39 -33.19
N LYS A 505 8.88 6.03 -33.50
CA LYS A 505 7.85 6.43 -32.52
C LYS A 505 6.91 5.28 -32.11
N MET A 506 6.98 4.11 -32.75
CA MET A 506 6.19 2.94 -32.36
C MET A 506 6.55 2.50 -30.95
N VAL A 507 5.53 2.15 -30.17
CA VAL A 507 5.72 1.62 -28.84
C VAL A 507 5.42 0.14 -28.81
N GLN A 508 6.36 -0.64 -28.29
CA GLN A 508 6.18 -2.06 -28.05
C GLN A 508 5.27 -2.28 -26.83
N ILE A 509 4.33 -3.21 -26.99
CA ILE A 509 3.41 -3.65 -25.95
C ILE A 509 3.59 -5.16 -25.71
N PRO A 510 3.35 -5.65 -24.49
CA PRO A 510 3.42 -7.08 -24.21
C PRO A 510 2.43 -7.82 -25.11
N SER A 511 2.95 -8.64 -26.01
CA SER A 511 2.16 -9.63 -26.74
C SER A 511 2.15 -10.92 -25.94
N GLY A 512 0.98 -11.48 -25.63
CA GLY A 512 0.92 -12.83 -25.05
C GLY A 512 1.58 -13.88 -25.96
N PRO A 513 1.83 -15.11 -25.48
CA PRO A 513 2.47 -16.14 -26.30
C PRO A 513 1.69 -16.34 -27.59
N ALA A 514 2.39 -16.25 -28.73
CA ALA A 514 1.78 -16.52 -30.02
C ALA A 514 1.24 -17.96 -30.01
N PRO A 515 -0.01 -18.18 -30.46
CA PRO A 515 -0.60 -19.50 -30.49
C PRO A 515 0.25 -20.46 -31.33
N ARG A 516 0.45 -21.70 -30.84
CA ARG A 516 1.24 -22.71 -31.55
C ARG A 516 0.50 -23.09 -32.83
N GLN A 517 1.14 -22.84 -33.98
CA GLN A 517 0.64 -23.35 -35.25
C GLN A 517 0.89 -24.86 -35.34
N ILE A 518 -0.18 -25.63 -35.47
CA ILE A 518 -0.16 -27.08 -35.64
C ILE A 518 0.42 -27.45 -37.02
N GLU A 519 0.18 -26.62 -38.06
CA GLU A 519 0.78 -26.77 -39.40
C GLU A 519 1.25 -25.42 -39.98
N PRO A 520 2.40 -25.35 -40.68
CA PRO A 520 2.84 -24.14 -41.38
C PRO A 520 1.82 -23.72 -42.45
N GLY A 521 1.21 -22.54 -42.29
CA GLY A 521 0.22 -22.03 -43.25
C GLY A 521 -1.21 -22.55 -43.05
N SER A 522 -1.56 -23.00 -41.85
CA SER A 522 -2.95 -23.26 -41.46
C SER A 522 -3.54 -22.05 -40.71
N GLN A 523 -4.88 -21.86 -40.79
CA GLN A 523 -5.60 -20.72 -40.18
C GLN A 523 -5.75 -20.86 -38.65
N ILE A 524 -4.64 -20.80 -37.91
CA ILE A 524 -4.64 -21.06 -36.47
C ILE A 524 -4.31 -19.78 -35.71
N GLU A 525 -5.34 -18.96 -35.45
CA GLU A 525 -5.37 -17.82 -34.51
C GLU A 525 -4.40 -16.66 -34.80
N GLN A 526 -4.94 -15.43 -34.90
CA GLN A 526 -4.09 -14.24 -35.09
C GLN A 526 -3.16 -14.03 -33.89
N ALA A 527 -1.89 -13.71 -34.16
CA ALA A 527 -0.96 -13.35 -33.10
C ALA A 527 -1.36 -12.00 -32.49
N PRO A 528 -1.28 -11.85 -31.16
CA PRO A 528 -1.60 -10.60 -30.50
C PRO A 528 -0.72 -9.44 -30.97
N PRO A 529 -1.26 -8.21 -30.95
CA PRO A 529 -0.47 -7.02 -31.19
C PRO A 529 0.77 -6.95 -30.30
N SER A 530 1.90 -6.55 -30.88
CA SER A 530 3.18 -6.38 -30.19
C SER A 530 3.71 -4.95 -30.29
N ALA A 531 3.16 -4.11 -31.16
CA ALA A 531 3.46 -2.69 -31.23
C ALA A 531 2.26 -1.84 -31.65
N VAL A 532 2.27 -0.59 -31.21
CA VAL A 532 1.26 0.42 -31.53
C VAL A 532 1.92 1.76 -31.84
N LEU A 533 1.39 2.46 -32.85
CA LEU A 533 1.70 3.84 -33.17
C LEU A 533 0.41 4.65 -33.10
N MET A 534 0.47 5.82 -32.48
CA MET A 534 -0.60 6.81 -32.54
C MET A 534 0.00 8.14 -32.99
N LEU A 535 -0.62 8.77 -33.99
CA LEU A 535 -0.23 10.07 -34.52
C LEU A 535 -1.39 11.05 -34.36
N GLY A 536 -1.11 12.17 -33.71
CA GLY A 536 -2.06 13.28 -33.59
C GLY A 536 -2.02 14.23 -34.80
N PRO A 537 -2.93 15.21 -34.83
CA PRO A 537 -2.94 16.24 -35.89
C PRO A 537 -1.63 17.05 -35.92
N GLU A 538 -0.99 17.25 -34.77
CA GLU A 538 0.32 17.93 -34.69
C GLU A 538 1.45 17.11 -35.32
N ASP A 539 1.46 15.78 -35.13
CA ASP A 539 2.48 14.90 -35.72
C ASP A 539 2.38 14.82 -37.25
N MET A 540 1.16 14.94 -37.78
CA MET A 540 0.87 14.85 -39.21
C MET A 540 0.86 16.23 -39.91
N ARG A 541 1.03 17.32 -39.15
CA ARG A 541 0.99 18.69 -39.68
C ARG A 541 2.12 18.92 -40.70
N GLY A 542 1.76 19.40 -41.88
CA GLY A 542 2.72 19.69 -42.97
C GLY A 542 3.00 18.51 -43.90
N PHE A 543 2.39 17.34 -43.64
CA PHE A 543 2.48 16.15 -44.50
C PHE A 543 1.17 15.91 -45.26
N ARG A 544 1.26 15.25 -46.41
CA ARG A 544 0.11 14.89 -47.26
C ARG A 544 -0.16 13.39 -47.31
N PHE A 545 0.88 12.57 -47.25
CA PHE A 545 0.73 11.11 -47.31
C PHE A 545 1.42 10.44 -46.14
N ILE A 546 0.88 9.31 -45.69
CA ILE A 546 1.57 8.33 -44.87
C ILE A 546 1.72 7.04 -45.68
N THR A 547 2.91 6.43 -45.64
CA THR A 547 3.16 5.15 -46.29
C THR A 547 3.50 4.07 -45.28
N ILE A 548 2.95 2.88 -45.46
CA ILE A 548 3.24 1.69 -44.66
C ILE A 548 3.98 0.70 -45.57
N SER A 549 5.26 0.48 -45.29
CA SER A 549 6.12 -0.50 -45.95
C SER A 549 6.25 -1.73 -45.09
N VAL A 550 6.19 -2.91 -45.69
CA VAL A 550 6.29 -4.21 -44.99
C VAL A 550 7.43 -5.01 -45.60
N ALA A 551 8.30 -5.58 -44.78
CA ALA A 551 9.48 -6.29 -45.28
C ALA A 551 9.07 -7.57 -46.03
N PRO A 552 9.70 -7.91 -47.17
CA PRO A 552 9.44 -9.18 -47.85
C PRO A 552 10.08 -10.35 -47.06
N ARG A 553 9.34 -11.44 -46.83
CA ARG A 553 9.93 -12.71 -46.36
C ARG A 553 10.24 -13.64 -47.54
N PRO A 554 11.40 -14.33 -47.58
CA PRO A 554 11.64 -15.39 -48.54
C PRO A 554 10.71 -16.56 -48.22
N THR A 555 9.61 -16.71 -48.96
CA THR A 555 8.72 -17.85 -48.83
C THR A 555 9.38 -19.10 -49.41
N VAL A 556 9.68 -20.11 -48.59
CA VAL A 556 10.29 -21.40 -49.01
C VAL A 556 9.44 -22.14 -50.07
N SER A 557 8.14 -21.82 -50.17
CA SER A 557 7.17 -22.50 -51.06
C SER A 557 6.63 -21.64 -52.22
N GLY A 558 7.02 -20.37 -52.35
CA GLY A 558 6.46 -19.47 -53.40
C GLY A 558 4.95 -19.17 -53.29
N ARG A 559 4.27 -19.65 -52.24
CA ARG A 559 2.87 -19.32 -51.93
C ARG A 559 2.85 -18.34 -50.75
N PRO A 560 2.11 -17.22 -50.82
CA PRO A 560 1.94 -16.34 -49.68
C PRO A 560 1.26 -17.12 -48.53
N PRO A 561 1.65 -16.89 -47.27
CA PRO A 561 0.95 -17.48 -46.14
C PRO A 561 -0.54 -17.06 -46.17
N PRO A 562 -1.46 -17.89 -45.65
CA PRO A 562 -2.89 -17.56 -45.62
C PRO A 562 -3.11 -16.21 -44.92
N ALA A 563 -4.13 -15.48 -45.38
CA ALA A 563 -4.49 -14.15 -44.91
C ALA A 563 -4.74 -14.11 -43.39
N VAL A 564 -3.74 -13.68 -42.64
CA VAL A 564 -3.80 -13.38 -41.20
C VAL A 564 -3.43 -11.91 -41.08
N SER A 565 -4.31 -11.07 -40.52
CA SER A 565 -3.96 -9.65 -40.34
C SER A 565 -2.73 -9.55 -39.43
N MET A 566 -1.65 -9.03 -39.97
CA MET A 566 -0.40 -8.73 -39.26
C MET A 566 -0.40 -7.30 -38.72
N ALA A 567 -1.15 -6.39 -39.37
CA ALA A 567 -1.33 -5.04 -38.89
C ALA A 567 -2.65 -4.41 -39.36
N VAL A 568 -3.21 -3.54 -38.52
CA VAL A 568 -4.40 -2.74 -38.82
C VAL A 568 -4.09 -1.28 -38.52
N GLY A 569 -4.33 -0.41 -39.50
CA GLY A 569 -4.27 1.03 -39.35
C GLY A 569 -5.65 1.67 -39.53
N GLN A 570 -5.95 2.73 -38.81
CA GLN A 570 -7.21 3.44 -38.94
C GLN A 570 -7.08 4.95 -38.71
N PHE A 571 -7.70 5.74 -39.59
CA PHE A 571 -8.03 7.13 -39.31
C PHE A 571 -9.34 7.20 -38.52
N PHE A 572 -9.30 7.80 -37.34
CA PHE A 572 -10.42 7.80 -36.40
C PHE A 572 -10.61 9.15 -35.73
N ASN A 573 -11.83 9.37 -35.24
CA ASN A 573 -12.15 10.51 -34.38
C ASN A 573 -12.09 10.02 -32.92
N PRO A 574 -11.24 10.60 -32.06
CA PRO A 574 -11.12 10.18 -30.65
C PRO A 574 -12.43 10.34 -29.87
N ASP A 575 -13.29 11.28 -30.24
CA ASP A 575 -14.59 11.49 -29.58
C ASP A 575 -15.60 10.41 -29.96
N ALA A 576 -15.50 9.83 -31.17
CA ALA A 576 -16.41 8.78 -31.62
C ALA A 576 -16.19 7.44 -30.90
N GLY A 577 -14.99 7.21 -30.34
CA GLY A 577 -14.65 6.02 -29.57
C GLY A 577 -14.90 6.17 -28.06
N ARG A 578 -15.40 7.33 -27.58
CA ARG A 578 -15.58 7.60 -26.15
C ARG A 578 -16.89 7.01 -25.65
N VAL A 579 -16.79 6.14 -24.63
CA VAL A 579 -17.93 5.54 -23.95
C VAL A 579 -17.85 5.91 -22.46
N GLU A 580 -18.84 6.66 -21.99
CA GLU A 580 -18.95 7.01 -20.57
C GLU A 580 -19.86 6.01 -19.86
N ILE A 581 -19.30 5.29 -18.90
CA ILE A 581 -20.06 4.32 -18.11
C ILE A 581 -20.80 5.07 -17.00
N SER A 582 -22.10 4.80 -16.83
CA SER A 582 -22.86 5.45 -15.76
C SER A 582 -22.47 4.90 -14.37
N PRO A 583 -22.44 5.72 -13.30
CA PRO A 583 -22.20 5.19 -11.95
C PRO A 583 -23.26 4.16 -11.52
N TRP A 584 -24.50 4.32 -11.98
CA TRP A 584 -25.61 3.45 -11.63
C TRP A 584 -25.51 2.08 -12.30
N SER A 585 -25.10 2.03 -13.58
CA SER A 585 -24.85 0.78 -14.29
C SER A 585 -23.70 -0.01 -13.66
N MET A 586 -22.66 0.65 -13.13
CA MET A 586 -21.62 -0.04 -12.35
C MET A 586 -22.19 -0.66 -11.06
N LEU A 587 -22.98 0.10 -10.30
CA LEU A 587 -23.52 -0.39 -9.01
C LEU A 587 -24.58 -1.49 -9.17
N LEU A 588 -25.32 -1.49 -10.28
CA LEU A 588 -26.36 -2.47 -10.58
C LEU A 588 -25.95 -3.53 -11.62
N SER A 589 -24.67 -3.60 -12.02
CA SER A 589 -24.22 -4.45 -13.13
C SER A 589 -24.58 -5.93 -12.98
N LYS A 590 -24.76 -6.41 -11.74
CA LYS A 590 -25.16 -7.80 -11.47
C LYS A 590 -26.65 -8.08 -11.72
N TYR A 591 -27.46 -7.02 -11.76
CA TYR A 591 -28.91 -7.08 -11.95
C TYR A 591 -29.36 -6.52 -13.31
N TYR A 592 -28.58 -5.63 -13.91
CA TYR A 592 -28.82 -5.02 -15.22
C TYR A 592 -27.55 -5.16 -16.06
N ASN A 593 -27.58 -6.01 -17.08
CA ASN A 593 -26.47 -6.19 -18.02
C ASN A 593 -26.78 -5.36 -19.27
N ASP A 594 -26.26 -4.14 -19.33
CA ASP A 594 -26.28 -3.36 -20.57
C ASP A 594 -25.12 -3.86 -21.44
N ASP A 595 -25.41 -4.86 -22.27
CA ASP A 595 -24.44 -5.37 -23.23
C ASP A 595 -24.17 -4.29 -24.28
N ILE A 596 -22.90 -3.92 -24.45
CA ILE A 596 -22.46 -2.97 -25.47
C ILE A 596 -22.17 -3.77 -26.73
N PHE A 597 -22.95 -3.54 -27.78
CA PHE A 597 -22.76 -4.18 -29.08
C PHE A 597 -21.94 -3.28 -30.01
N MET A 598 -20.76 -3.77 -30.39
CA MET A 598 -19.87 -3.15 -31.35
C MET A 598 -20.08 -3.85 -32.70
N LYS A 599 -20.63 -3.11 -33.66
CA LYS A 599 -20.76 -3.58 -35.05
C LYS A 599 -19.40 -3.46 -35.76
N GLU A 600 -19.27 -4.15 -36.88
CA GLU A 600 -18.14 -3.98 -37.81
C GLU A 600 -17.97 -2.49 -38.19
N ASP A 601 -16.73 -2.12 -38.56
CA ASP A 601 -16.29 -0.75 -38.84
C ASP A 601 -16.33 0.21 -37.63
N HIS A 602 -16.31 -0.31 -36.41
CA HIS A 602 -16.13 0.50 -35.21
C HIS A 602 -14.74 1.17 -35.15
N SER A 603 -14.55 2.11 -34.23
CA SER A 603 -13.23 2.69 -33.96
C SER A 603 -12.31 1.62 -33.36
N LEU A 604 -11.09 1.48 -33.88
CA LEU A 604 -10.06 0.58 -33.41
C LEU A 604 -9.65 0.91 -31.97
N VAL A 605 -9.68 2.20 -31.64
CA VAL A 605 -9.43 2.73 -30.29
C VAL A 605 -10.78 3.07 -29.67
N LEU A 606 -11.09 2.41 -28.56
CA LEU A 606 -12.24 2.71 -27.72
C LEU A 606 -11.77 3.23 -26.37
N ASN A 607 -12.37 4.32 -25.92
CA ASN A 607 -12.02 5.01 -24.69
C ASN A 607 -13.16 4.85 -23.68
N LEU A 608 -13.00 3.90 -22.75
CA LEU A 608 -13.96 3.63 -21.69
C LEU A 608 -13.64 4.49 -20.46
N SER A 609 -14.55 5.40 -20.12
CA SER A 609 -14.41 6.26 -18.93
C SER A 609 -15.29 5.72 -17.80
N PHE A 610 -14.64 5.33 -16.69
CA PHE A 610 -15.30 4.88 -15.47
C PHE A 610 -15.35 6.02 -14.44
N PRO A 611 -16.54 6.42 -13.97
CA PRO A 611 -16.72 7.51 -13.00
C PRO A 611 -16.34 7.12 -11.57
N ILE A 612 -16.24 5.82 -11.29
CA ILE A 612 -15.71 5.26 -10.05
C ILE A 612 -14.44 4.50 -10.41
N SER A 613 -13.34 4.82 -9.73
CA SER A 613 -12.04 4.22 -9.99
C SER A 613 -12.10 2.69 -9.89
N LEU A 614 -11.47 2.02 -10.86
CA LEU A 614 -11.33 0.56 -10.89
C LEU A 614 -10.40 0.04 -9.78
N GLY A 615 -9.75 0.93 -9.03
CA GLY A 615 -9.06 0.60 -7.78
C GLY A 615 -10.02 0.34 -6.61
N LEU A 616 -11.23 0.93 -6.64
CA LEU A 616 -12.30 0.71 -5.67
C LEU A 616 -13.30 -0.35 -6.14
N LEU A 617 -13.75 -0.25 -7.40
CA LEU A 617 -14.68 -1.18 -8.03
C LEU A 617 -14.06 -1.81 -9.29
N PRO A 618 -13.23 -2.85 -9.16
CA PRO A 618 -12.74 -3.63 -10.29
C PRO A 618 -13.87 -4.15 -11.17
N VAL A 619 -13.66 -4.12 -12.49
CA VAL A 619 -14.63 -4.60 -13.47
C VAL A 619 -14.07 -5.78 -14.24
N THR A 620 -14.85 -6.84 -14.34
CA THR A 620 -14.62 -7.91 -15.30
C THR A 620 -15.17 -7.47 -16.65
N LEU A 621 -14.25 -7.24 -17.58
CA LEU A 621 -14.56 -6.90 -18.97
C LEU A 621 -14.56 -8.20 -19.77
N GLN A 622 -15.72 -8.58 -20.30
CA GLN A 622 -15.85 -9.73 -21.20
C GLN A 622 -16.11 -9.25 -22.62
N LEU A 623 -15.26 -9.68 -23.56
CA LEU A 623 -15.40 -9.42 -24.98
C LEU A 623 -15.66 -10.75 -25.69
N GLU A 624 -16.89 -10.92 -26.18
CA GLU A 624 -17.29 -12.05 -26.99
C GLU A 624 -17.38 -11.64 -28.46
N THR A 625 -16.66 -12.33 -29.34
CA THR A 625 -16.72 -12.09 -30.79
C THR A 625 -17.99 -12.68 -31.36
N THR A 626 -18.82 -11.86 -32.00
CA THR A 626 -20.12 -12.25 -32.57
C THR A 626 -20.12 -12.33 -34.09
N GLY A 627 -19.07 -11.83 -34.76
CA GLY A 627 -18.98 -11.82 -36.22
C GLY A 627 -17.66 -11.27 -36.72
N CYS A 628 -17.36 -11.52 -37.99
CA CYS A 628 -16.09 -11.17 -38.65
C CYS A 628 -16.24 -11.00 -40.17
N GLY A 629 -17.37 -10.46 -40.63
CA GLY A 629 -17.63 -10.16 -42.05
C GLY A 629 -17.95 -11.37 -42.94
N ILE A 630 -18.14 -12.57 -42.38
CA ILE A 630 -18.53 -13.77 -43.15
C ILE A 630 -20.05 -13.80 -43.31
N LYS A 631 -20.56 -13.60 -44.53
CA LYS A 631 -21.98 -13.84 -44.84
C LYS A 631 -22.23 -15.35 -44.86
N SER A 632 -23.16 -15.84 -44.03
CA SER A 632 -23.61 -17.24 -44.03
C SER A 632 -24.29 -17.56 -45.36
N SER A 633 -23.55 -18.13 -46.30
CA SER A 633 -24.14 -18.73 -47.49
C SER A 633 -24.78 -20.08 -47.11
N GLY A 634 -26.02 -20.06 -46.64
CA GLY A 634 -26.99 -21.13 -46.89
C GLY A 634 -27.08 -22.33 -45.93
N LEU A 635 -26.89 -22.17 -44.62
CA LEU A 635 -27.28 -23.20 -43.64
C LEU A 635 -28.27 -22.61 -42.62
N PRO A 636 -29.34 -23.35 -42.23
CA PRO A 636 -30.39 -22.84 -41.35
C PRO A 636 -29.86 -22.57 -39.92
N ASP A 637 -30.49 -21.60 -39.26
CA ASP A 637 -30.21 -21.10 -37.90
C ASP A 637 -30.36 -22.20 -36.82
N ASP A 638 -29.42 -23.12 -36.73
CA ASP A 638 -29.25 -23.99 -35.57
C ASP A 638 -28.22 -23.35 -34.61
N GLN A 639 -28.55 -23.25 -33.32
CA GLN A 639 -27.70 -22.68 -32.26
C GLN A 639 -26.28 -23.29 -32.17
N ALA A 640 -26.05 -24.46 -32.77
CA ALA A 640 -24.73 -25.08 -32.89
C ALA A 640 -23.82 -24.39 -33.94
N GLY A 641 -24.40 -23.82 -35.00
CA GLY A 641 -23.66 -23.11 -36.07
C GLY A 641 -23.09 -21.76 -35.62
N ASP A 642 -23.78 -21.06 -34.72
CA ASP A 642 -23.32 -19.78 -34.17
C ASP A 642 -22.07 -19.93 -33.29
N VAL A 643 -21.98 -21.01 -32.50
CA VAL A 643 -20.82 -21.26 -31.63
C VAL A 643 -19.57 -21.58 -32.44
N GLU A 644 -19.72 -22.35 -33.53
CA GLU A 644 -18.61 -22.69 -34.42
C GLU A 644 -18.17 -21.48 -35.26
N ASN A 645 -19.11 -20.65 -35.73
CA ASN A 645 -18.82 -19.38 -36.39
C ASN A 645 -18.13 -18.37 -35.46
N ASN A 646 -18.59 -18.23 -34.21
CA ASN A 646 -17.94 -17.35 -33.22
C ASN A 646 -16.51 -17.82 -32.94
N ARG A 647 -16.28 -19.15 -32.88
CA ARG A 647 -14.95 -19.72 -32.72
C ARG A 647 -14.06 -19.45 -33.94
N LEU A 648 -14.59 -19.57 -35.16
CA LEU A 648 -13.88 -19.26 -36.40
C LEU A 648 -13.54 -17.76 -36.50
N CYS A 649 -14.49 -16.89 -36.16
CA CYS A 649 -14.27 -15.45 -36.14
C CYS A 649 -13.25 -15.04 -35.10
N ARG A 650 -13.28 -15.63 -33.90
CA ARG A 650 -12.26 -15.43 -32.88
C ARG A 650 -10.85 -15.77 -33.35
N LEU A 651 -10.67 -16.78 -34.21
CA LEU A 651 -9.37 -17.11 -34.80
C LEU A 651 -8.90 -16.07 -35.85
N ARG A 652 -9.82 -15.26 -36.38
CA ARG A 652 -9.57 -14.26 -37.43
C ARG A 652 -9.43 -12.83 -36.94
N CYS A 653 -9.79 -12.51 -35.70
CA CYS A 653 -9.59 -11.17 -35.14
C CYS A 653 -8.31 -11.16 -34.31
N PHE A 654 -7.58 -10.04 -34.27
CA PHE A 654 -6.46 -9.96 -33.33
C PHE A 654 -6.99 -9.91 -31.88
N PRO A 655 -6.33 -10.58 -30.92
CA PRO A 655 -6.69 -10.51 -29.51
C PRO A 655 -6.73 -9.06 -28.97
N PRO A 656 -7.83 -8.61 -28.35
CA PRO A 656 -7.94 -7.25 -27.83
C PRO A 656 -6.91 -6.94 -26.74
N VAL A 657 -6.49 -5.68 -26.66
CA VAL A 657 -5.56 -5.18 -25.64
C VAL A 657 -6.20 -4.03 -24.88
N ALA A 658 -6.19 -4.08 -23.55
CA ALA A 658 -6.65 -2.97 -22.70
C ALA A 658 -5.47 -2.27 -22.01
N LEU A 659 -5.50 -0.94 -22.01
CA LEU A 659 -4.55 -0.06 -21.37
C LEU A 659 -5.30 0.75 -20.31
N ALA A 660 -5.03 0.51 -19.04
CA ALA A 660 -5.65 1.26 -17.93
C ALA A 660 -4.62 2.21 -17.31
N TRP A 661 -4.96 3.49 -17.16
CA TRP A 661 -4.07 4.46 -16.54
C TRP A 661 -4.50 4.80 -15.12
N ASP A 662 -3.53 4.82 -14.21
CA ASP A 662 -3.66 5.16 -12.81
C ASP A 662 -2.75 6.33 -12.42
N ASP A 663 -3.24 7.24 -11.56
CA ASP A 663 -2.48 8.43 -11.14
C ASP A 663 -1.26 8.08 -10.28
N ILE A 664 -1.30 6.96 -9.56
CA ILE A 664 -0.28 6.58 -8.58
C ILE A 664 0.66 5.52 -9.18
N SER A 665 0.10 4.50 -9.81
CA SER A 665 0.84 3.34 -10.34
C SER A 665 1.18 3.46 -11.83
N GLY A 666 0.64 4.46 -12.54
CA GLY A 666 0.90 4.68 -13.95
C GLY A 666 0.13 3.72 -14.87
N LEU A 667 0.80 3.25 -15.92
CA LEU A 667 0.19 2.42 -16.96
C LEU A 667 0.07 0.94 -16.54
N HIS A 668 -1.09 0.35 -16.81
CA HIS A 668 -1.37 -1.08 -16.70
C HIS A 668 -1.79 -1.62 -18.07
N ILE A 669 -1.19 -2.73 -18.49
CA ILE A 669 -1.45 -3.35 -19.79
C ILE A 669 -2.03 -4.74 -19.58
N PHE A 670 -3.18 -5.00 -20.19
CA PHE A 670 -3.86 -6.29 -20.19
C PHE A 670 -3.89 -6.81 -21.63
N PRO A 671 -2.98 -7.71 -22.02
CA PRO A 671 -3.01 -8.33 -23.33
C PRO A 671 -4.06 -9.45 -23.40
N ASN A 672 -4.52 -9.79 -24.59
CA ASN A 672 -5.43 -10.92 -24.86
C ASN A 672 -6.74 -10.87 -24.06
N VAL A 673 -7.36 -9.70 -23.96
CA VAL A 673 -8.58 -9.49 -23.16
C VAL A 673 -9.75 -10.26 -23.77
N GLN A 674 -10.18 -11.32 -23.07
CA GLN A 674 -11.39 -12.09 -23.41
C GLN A 674 -12.41 -12.04 -22.27
N SER A 675 -11.98 -12.37 -21.06
CA SER A 675 -12.75 -12.20 -19.84
C SER A 675 -11.77 -11.89 -18.72
N GLU A 676 -11.32 -10.63 -18.68
CA GLU A 676 -10.31 -10.19 -17.73
C GLU A 676 -10.86 -9.19 -16.73
N THR A 677 -10.37 -9.28 -15.48
CA THR A 677 -10.71 -8.31 -14.45
C THR A 677 -9.74 -7.14 -14.51
N ILE A 678 -10.20 -6.04 -15.09
CA ILE A 678 -9.44 -4.80 -15.18
C ILE A 678 -9.50 -4.10 -13.82
N LEU A 679 -8.31 -3.83 -13.29
CA LEU A 679 -8.13 -3.17 -12.01
C LEU A 679 -6.84 -2.34 -12.06
N VAL A 680 -6.81 -1.27 -11.27
CA VAL A 680 -5.65 -0.35 -11.15
C VAL A 680 -5.27 -0.20 -9.69
N ASP A 681 -4.09 0.30 -9.34
CA ASP A 681 -3.67 0.44 -7.93
C ASP A 681 -4.02 1.78 -7.27
N SER A 682 -5.02 2.52 -7.77
CA SER A 682 -5.47 3.75 -7.12
C SER A 682 -6.09 3.49 -5.75
N SER A 683 -5.85 4.44 -4.85
CA SER A 683 -6.55 4.58 -3.57
C SER A 683 -7.47 5.82 -3.61
N PRO A 684 -8.61 5.75 -4.33
CA PRO A 684 -9.54 6.87 -4.39
C PRO A 684 -10.10 7.16 -2.99
N ALA A 685 -10.65 8.35 -2.80
CA ALA A 685 -11.43 8.69 -1.59
C ALA A 685 -10.65 8.62 -0.26
N LEU A 686 -9.35 8.91 -0.30
CA LEU A 686 -8.56 9.23 0.90
C LEU A 686 -8.61 10.74 1.16
N TRP A 687 -8.33 11.14 2.41
CA TRP A 687 -8.29 12.56 2.76
C TRP A 687 -7.20 13.33 1.96
N SER A 688 -6.14 12.64 1.55
CA SER A 688 -5.06 13.18 0.72
C SER A 688 -5.24 12.96 -0.78
N SER A 689 -6.36 12.38 -1.24
CA SER A 689 -6.64 12.19 -2.66
C SER A 689 -6.85 13.52 -3.37
N SER A 690 -6.22 13.72 -4.52
CA SER A 690 -6.49 14.87 -5.39
C SER A 690 -7.77 14.65 -6.22
N ALA A 691 -8.34 15.74 -6.73
CA ALA A 691 -9.35 15.67 -7.79
C ALA A 691 -8.78 14.88 -9.00
N GLY A 692 -9.64 14.15 -9.72
CA GLY A 692 -9.24 13.26 -10.83
C GLY A 692 -9.00 11.79 -10.44
N SER A 693 -8.54 11.51 -9.21
CA SER A 693 -8.29 10.13 -8.73
C SER A 693 -9.53 9.24 -8.62
N GLU A 694 -10.71 9.84 -8.74
CA GLU A 694 -12.02 9.17 -8.72
C GLU A 694 -12.37 8.44 -10.01
N LYS A 695 -11.71 8.78 -11.12
CA LYS A 695 -12.02 8.23 -12.45
C LYS A 695 -10.91 7.30 -12.92
N THR A 696 -11.28 6.29 -13.69
CA THR A 696 -10.31 5.45 -14.40
C THR A 696 -10.66 5.44 -15.88
N THR A 697 -9.65 5.60 -16.71
CA THR A 697 -9.80 5.55 -18.16
C THR A 697 -9.11 4.30 -18.68
N VAL A 698 -9.85 3.51 -19.46
CA VAL A 698 -9.36 2.29 -20.08
C VAL A 698 -9.44 2.46 -21.60
N LEU A 699 -8.29 2.42 -22.26
CA LEU A 699 -8.19 2.42 -23.71
C LEU A 699 -8.17 0.98 -24.19
N LEU A 700 -9.14 0.60 -25.00
CA LEU A 700 -9.31 -0.74 -25.53
C LEU A 700 -9.00 -0.73 -27.04
N LEU A 701 -8.03 -1.55 -27.44
CA LEU A 701 -7.65 -1.79 -28.82
C LEU A 701 -8.38 -3.03 -29.31
N VAL A 702 -9.30 -2.85 -30.27
CA VAL A 702 -10.21 -3.90 -30.77
C VAL A 702 -10.18 -3.91 -32.29
N ASP A 703 -10.26 -5.10 -32.91
CA ASP A 703 -10.18 -5.23 -34.37
C ASP A 703 -11.48 -4.73 -35.05
N PRO A 704 -11.44 -3.64 -35.85
CA PRO A 704 -12.62 -3.08 -36.48
C PRO A 704 -13.28 -3.98 -37.54
N HIS A 705 -12.61 -5.04 -38.00
CA HIS A 705 -13.18 -6.01 -38.95
C HIS A 705 -14.14 -7.00 -38.28
N CYS A 706 -14.21 -6.99 -36.96
CA CYS A 706 -14.99 -7.93 -36.18
C CYS A 706 -16.09 -7.19 -35.42
N SER A 707 -17.17 -7.92 -35.13
CA SER A 707 -18.21 -7.45 -34.21
C SER A 707 -18.03 -8.11 -32.86
N TYR A 708 -18.28 -7.33 -31.81
CA TYR A 708 -18.10 -7.76 -30.43
C TYR A 708 -19.32 -7.44 -29.59
N LYS A 709 -19.62 -8.35 -28.69
CA LYS A 709 -20.51 -8.13 -27.56
C LYS A 709 -19.65 -7.93 -26.32
N THR A 710 -19.73 -6.75 -25.72
CA THR A 710 -18.98 -6.40 -24.52
C THR A 710 -19.90 -6.38 -23.31
N SER A 711 -19.56 -7.15 -22.27
CA SER A 711 -20.22 -7.10 -20.97
C SER A 711 -19.24 -6.56 -19.91
N ILE A 712 -19.76 -5.72 -19.02
CA ILE A 712 -18.98 -5.06 -17.97
C ILE A 712 -19.65 -5.38 -16.64
N VAL A 713 -18.99 -6.20 -15.81
CA VAL A 713 -19.56 -6.64 -14.51
C VAL A 713 -18.60 -6.31 -13.38
N VAL A 714 -19.09 -5.65 -12.33
CA VAL A 714 -18.28 -5.39 -11.12
C VAL A 714 -17.95 -6.71 -10.41
N SER A 715 -16.67 -6.95 -10.18
CA SER A 715 -16.19 -8.12 -9.46
C SER A 715 -16.31 -7.89 -7.95
N LEU A 716 -17.39 -8.36 -7.33
CA LEU A 716 -17.71 -8.08 -5.92
C LEU A 716 -16.64 -8.62 -4.95
N SER A 717 -16.08 -9.81 -5.20
CA SER A 717 -15.02 -10.37 -4.35
C SER A 717 -13.72 -9.59 -4.46
N ALA A 718 -13.34 -9.15 -5.67
CA ALA A 718 -12.18 -8.30 -5.88
C ALA A 718 -12.38 -6.92 -5.24
N ALA A 719 -13.55 -6.30 -5.42
CA ALA A 719 -13.91 -5.02 -4.80
C ALA A 719 -13.88 -5.11 -3.27
N ALA A 720 -14.48 -6.16 -2.69
CA ALA A 720 -14.48 -6.39 -1.25
C ALA A 720 -13.06 -6.57 -0.69
N GLY A 721 -12.23 -7.38 -1.36
CA GLY A 721 -10.82 -7.60 -1.00
C GLY A 721 -10.04 -6.30 -1.00
N ARG A 722 -10.14 -5.54 -2.07
CA ARG A 722 -9.43 -4.25 -2.22
C ARG A 722 -9.91 -3.20 -1.23
N PHE A 723 -11.23 -3.08 -1.02
CA PHE A 723 -11.79 -2.15 -0.06
C PHE A 723 -11.22 -2.40 1.34
N LEU A 724 -11.22 -3.66 1.81
CA LEU A 724 -10.67 -3.99 3.12
C LEU A 724 -9.16 -3.76 3.18
N LEU A 725 -8.40 -4.07 2.13
CA LEU A 725 -6.95 -3.83 2.10
C LEU A 725 -6.60 -2.33 2.14
N ILE A 726 -7.29 -1.49 1.35
CA ILE A 726 -7.00 -0.05 1.24
C ILE A 726 -7.41 0.69 2.53
N TYR A 727 -8.60 0.40 3.07
CA TYR A 727 -9.16 1.16 4.19
C TYR A 727 -9.00 0.49 5.57
N ASN A 728 -8.25 -0.62 5.68
CA ASN A 728 -8.02 -1.31 6.96
C ASN A 728 -7.56 -0.35 8.08
N SER A 729 -6.56 0.49 7.80
CA SER A 729 -6.01 1.46 8.76
C SER A 729 -7.08 2.44 9.27
N GLN A 730 -7.95 2.91 8.36
CA GLN A 730 -9.06 3.80 8.68
C GLN A 730 -10.14 3.08 9.51
N ILE A 731 -10.52 1.85 9.15
CA ILE A 731 -11.50 1.04 9.88
C ILE A 731 -11.02 0.77 11.31
N VAL A 732 -9.75 0.40 11.49
CA VAL A 732 -9.15 0.17 12.83
C VAL A 732 -9.18 1.45 13.67
N GLY A 733 -8.83 2.61 13.09
CA GLY A 733 -8.95 3.89 13.77
C GLY A 733 -10.38 4.21 14.18
N PHE A 734 -11.35 3.97 13.29
CA PHE A 734 -12.77 4.17 13.57
C PHE A 734 -13.33 3.24 14.63
N CYS A 735 -12.80 2.02 14.82
CA CYS A 735 -13.20 1.17 15.94
C CYS A 735 -12.96 1.88 17.29
N ILE A 736 -11.84 2.60 17.43
CA ILE A 736 -11.53 3.37 18.63
C ILE A 736 -12.45 4.57 18.77
N VAL A 737 -12.78 5.25 17.66
CA VAL A 737 -13.75 6.36 17.63
C VAL A 737 -15.12 5.92 18.15
N VAL A 738 -15.62 4.78 17.66
CA VAL A 738 -16.90 4.20 18.11
C VAL A 738 -16.87 3.95 19.62
N ILE A 739 -15.77 3.40 20.13
CA ILE A 739 -15.60 3.15 21.57
C ILE A 739 -15.56 4.46 22.36
N PHE A 740 -14.82 5.49 21.92
CA PHE A 740 -14.81 6.78 22.60
C PHE A 740 -16.18 7.44 22.65
N PHE A 741 -16.93 7.42 21.54
CA PHE A 741 -18.30 7.93 21.53
C PHE A 741 -19.26 7.10 22.39
N ALA A 742 -19.03 5.79 22.55
CA ALA A 742 -19.81 4.97 23.47
C ALA A 742 -19.47 5.28 24.94
N LEU A 743 -18.19 5.43 25.28
CA LEU A 743 -17.73 5.84 26.61
C LEU A 743 -18.20 7.25 26.98
N MET A 744 -18.24 8.18 26.03
CA MET A 744 -18.87 9.49 26.19
C MET A 744 -20.32 9.35 26.66
N ARG A 745 -21.11 8.45 26.06
CA ARG A 745 -22.51 8.22 26.47
C ARG A 745 -22.62 7.62 27.87
N GLN A 746 -21.75 6.67 28.21
CA GLN A 746 -21.71 6.10 29.56
C GLN A 746 -21.37 7.16 30.62
N ALA A 747 -20.35 7.99 30.36
CA ALA A 747 -19.98 9.11 31.24
C ALA A 747 -21.09 10.17 31.32
N GLN A 748 -21.75 10.48 30.20
CA GLN A 748 -22.86 11.45 30.15
C GLN A 748 -24.06 10.96 30.97
N ALA A 749 -24.42 9.67 30.86
CA ALA A 749 -25.53 9.09 31.64
C ALA A 749 -25.26 9.17 33.14
N TRP A 750 -24.05 8.80 33.56
CA TRP A 750 -23.62 8.91 34.95
C TRP A 750 -23.69 10.36 35.47
N ASN A 751 -23.26 11.33 34.68
CA ASN A 751 -23.27 12.75 35.07
C ASN A 751 -24.68 13.33 35.23
N HIS A 752 -25.70 12.72 34.63
CA HIS A 752 -27.11 13.13 34.75
C HIS A 752 -27.91 12.22 35.69
N ASP A 753 -27.23 11.44 36.56
CA ASP A 753 -27.85 10.49 37.49
C ASP A 753 -28.72 9.40 36.84
N PHE A 754 -28.47 9.07 35.57
CA PHE A 754 -29.09 7.94 34.87
C PHE A 754 -28.26 6.65 35.05
N PRO A 755 -28.88 5.46 34.99
CA PRO A 755 -28.15 4.19 35.02
C PRO A 755 -27.16 4.10 33.85
N VAL A 756 -25.95 3.60 34.12
CA VAL A 756 -24.91 3.45 33.09
C VAL A 756 -25.38 2.44 32.04
N PRO A 757 -25.58 2.86 30.78
CA PRO A 757 -26.05 1.95 29.74
C PRO A 757 -24.97 0.92 29.39
N SER A 758 -25.39 -0.24 28.88
CA SER A 758 -24.46 -1.19 28.28
C SER A 758 -23.76 -0.59 27.06
N MET A 759 -22.56 -1.06 26.74
CA MET A 759 -21.83 -0.59 25.55
C MET A 759 -22.64 -0.77 24.26
N LEU A 760 -23.46 -1.82 24.16
CA LEU A 760 -24.33 -2.05 23.01
C LEU A 760 -25.37 -0.93 22.86
N ILE A 761 -26.04 -0.56 23.96
CA ILE A 761 -27.06 0.51 23.96
C ILE A 761 -26.40 1.86 23.66
N ALA A 762 -25.19 2.10 24.18
CA ALA A 762 -24.43 3.32 23.91
C ALA A 762 -24.08 3.47 22.42
N VAL A 763 -23.61 2.40 21.78
CA VAL A 763 -23.33 2.37 20.33
C VAL A 763 -24.62 2.54 19.52
N GLU A 764 -25.70 1.85 19.87
CA GLU A 764 -27.00 1.98 19.19
C GLU A 764 -27.52 3.42 19.25
N SER A 765 -27.38 4.10 20.39
CA SER A 765 -27.77 5.50 20.56
C SER A 765 -27.03 6.43 19.60
N ASN A 766 -25.75 6.16 19.34
CA ASN A 766 -24.93 6.95 18.42
C ASN A 766 -25.29 6.70 16.94
N LEU A 767 -25.88 5.55 16.61
CA LEU A 767 -26.35 5.20 15.26
C LEU A 767 -27.77 5.73 14.95
N ARG A 768 -28.44 6.41 15.89
CA ARG A 768 -29.77 6.98 15.65
C ARG A 768 -29.71 8.15 14.66
N ILE A 769 -30.55 8.11 13.64
CA ILE A 769 -30.70 9.12 12.58
C ILE A 769 -31.92 10.00 12.93
N PRO A 770 -31.86 11.34 12.77
CA PRO A 770 -30.76 12.09 12.15
C PRO A 770 -29.68 12.58 13.13
N PHE A 771 -30.05 13.04 14.33
CA PHE A 771 -29.19 13.93 15.10
C PHE A 771 -27.87 13.31 15.62
N PRO A 772 -27.85 12.22 16.41
CA PRO A 772 -26.59 11.63 16.89
C PRO A 772 -25.65 11.24 15.76
N PHE A 773 -26.17 10.62 14.70
CA PHE A 773 -25.39 10.19 13.56
C PHE A 773 -24.76 11.37 12.80
N CYS A 774 -25.54 12.41 12.47
CA CYS A 774 -25.03 13.58 11.76
C CYS A 774 -23.95 14.32 12.57
N TYR A 775 -24.16 14.49 13.89
CA TYR A 775 -23.21 15.17 14.76
C TYR A 775 -21.88 14.41 14.93
N LEU A 776 -21.93 13.08 15.04
CA LEU A 776 -20.75 12.27 15.31
C LEU A 776 -19.99 11.84 14.03
N VAL A 777 -20.66 11.78 12.88
CA VAL A 777 -20.08 11.26 11.63
C VAL A 777 -19.88 12.34 10.58
N ILE A 778 -20.86 13.22 10.35
CA ILE A 778 -20.79 14.21 9.27
C ILE A 778 -19.96 15.43 9.68
N VAL A 779 -20.12 15.92 10.91
CA VAL A 779 -19.36 17.10 11.40
C VAL A 779 -17.83 16.89 11.30
N PRO A 780 -17.24 15.74 11.70
CA PRO A 780 -15.80 15.49 11.52
C PRO A 780 -15.33 15.49 10.07
N ILE A 781 -16.16 14.98 9.14
CA ILE A 781 -15.85 14.98 7.71
C ILE A 781 -15.87 16.42 7.18
N LEU A 782 -16.84 17.23 7.58
CA LEU A 782 -16.86 18.65 7.21
C LEU A 782 -15.67 19.42 7.81
N LEU A 783 -15.29 19.10 9.05
CA LEU A 783 -14.11 19.65 9.70
C LEU A 783 -12.82 19.28 8.96
N SER A 784 -12.70 18.05 8.46
CA SER A 784 -11.52 17.63 7.70
C SER A 784 -11.38 18.37 6.37
N VAL A 785 -12.50 18.59 5.67
CA VAL A 785 -12.54 19.41 4.46
C VAL A 785 -12.18 20.86 4.77
N PHE A 786 -12.71 21.43 5.86
CA PHE A 786 -12.36 22.78 6.31
C PHE A 786 -10.86 22.92 6.65
N LEU A 787 -10.26 21.92 7.29
CA LEU A 787 -8.83 21.91 7.60
C LEU A 787 -7.96 21.80 6.33
N SER A 788 -8.40 21.03 5.31
CA SER A 788 -7.70 20.99 4.01
C SER A 788 -7.68 22.37 3.35
N LEU A 789 -8.79 23.12 3.42
CA LEU A 789 -8.86 24.51 2.94
C LEU A 789 -7.89 25.42 3.71
N LEU A 790 -7.85 25.32 5.04
CA LEU A 790 -6.98 26.14 5.88
C LEU A 790 -5.48 25.87 5.62
N THR A 791 -5.14 24.62 5.29
CA THR A 791 -3.76 24.17 5.08
C THR A 791 -3.32 24.19 3.61
N SER A 792 -4.16 24.70 2.69
CA SER A 792 -3.91 24.72 1.25
C SER A 792 -3.58 23.34 0.65
N GLN A 793 -4.15 22.27 1.23
CA GLN A 793 -4.03 20.92 0.70
C GLN A 793 -5.10 20.64 -0.38
N PRO A 794 -4.84 19.72 -1.33
CA PRO A 794 -5.83 19.37 -2.32
C PRO A 794 -7.12 18.85 -1.66
N LEU A 795 -8.26 19.28 -2.19
CA LEU A 795 -9.57 18.84 -1.72
C LEU A 795 -9.86 17.43 -2.25
N PRO A 796 -10.28 16.49 -1.39
CA PRO A 796 -10.68 15.17 -1.84
C PRO A 796 -12.03 15.22 -2.57
N PRO A 797 -12.30 14.26 -3.49
CA PRO A 797 -13.61 13.97 -4.05
C PRO A 797 -14.74 13.89 -3.01
N LEU A 798 -15.46 14.99 -2.76
CA LEU A 798 -16.34 15.11 -1.58
C LEU A 798 -17.40 14.00 -1.49
N ALA A 799 -18.06 13.67 -2.60
CA ALA A 799 -19.13 12.66 -2.60
C ALA A 799 -18.60 11.25 -2.27
N ILE A 800 -17.53 10.82 -2.95
CA ILE A 800 -16.96 9.48 -2.77
C ILE A 800 -16.21 9.41 -1.42
N PHE A 801 -15.44 10.44 -1.06
CA PHE A 801 -14.75 10.54 0.23
C PHE A 801 -15.71 10.42 1.42
N THR A 802 -16.83 11.15 1.37
CA THR A 802 -17.86 11.07 2.42
C THR A 802 -18.50 9.69 2.45
N THR A 803 -18.87 9.13 1.29
CA THR A 803 -19.50 7.81 1.19
C THR A 803 -18.59 6.71 1.74
N VAL A 804 -17.34 6.64 1.28
CA VAL A 804 -16.36 5.66 1.73
C VAL A 804 -16.06 5.81 3.22
N SER A 805 -15.93 7.03 3.73
CA SER A 805 -15.72 7.28 5.17
C SER A 805 -16.89 6.78 6.02
N VAL A 806 -18.13 6.99 5.57
CA VAL A 806 -19.34 6.49 6.23
C VAL A 806 -19.41 4.95 6.18
N VAL A 807 -19.04 4.33 5.05
CA VAL A 807 -18.97 2.87 4.93
C VAL A 807 -17.91 2.31 5.90
N CYS A 808 -16.71 2.89 5.95
CA CYS A 808 -15.65 2.50 6.88
C CYS A 808 -16.11 2.63 8.35
N TYR A 809 -16.80 3.72 8.69
CA TYR A 809 -17.37 3.90 10.02
C TYR A 809 -18.44 2.84 10.35
N SER A 810 -19.24 2.45 9.35
CA SER A 810 -20.25 1.39 9.49
C SER A 810 -19.61 0.02 9.73
N PHE A 811 -18.52 -0.30 9.02
CA PHE A 811 -17.70 -1.49 9.28
C PHE A 811 -17.16 -1.50 10.70
N ALA A 812 -16.56 -0.38 11.15
CA ALA A 812 -16.05 -0.26 12.50
C ALA A 812 -17.13 -0.46 13.57
N ASN A 813 -18.35 0.06 13.37
CA ASN A 813 -19.47 -0.20 14.26
C ASN A 813 -19.81 -1.69 14.32
N ALA A 814 -19.92 -2.37 13.18
CA ALA A 814 -20.22 -3.80 13.15
C ALA A 814 -19.15 -4.63 13.86
N THR A 815 -17.87 -4.31 13.65
CA THR A 815 -16.74 -4.95 14.33
C THR A 815 -16.81 -4.74 15.83
N VAL A 816 -17.01 -3.50 16.30
CA VAL A 816 -17.12 -3.19 17.73
C VAL A 816 -18.34 -3.84 18.37
N ILE A 817 -19.50 -3.84 17.71
CA ILE A 817 -20.71 -4.53 18.18
C ILE A 817 -20.44 -6.04 18.31
N THR A 818 -19.75 -6.65 17.34
CA THR A 818 -19.39 -8.07 17.38
C THR A 818 -18.49 -8.36 18.58
N ILE A 819 -17.46 -7.53 18.82
CA ILE A 819 -16.57 -7.64 20.00
C ILE A 819 -17.38 -7.49 21.30
N ILE A 820 -18.32 -6.55 21.37
CA ILE A 820 -19.22 -6.34 22.52
C ILE A 820 -20.05 -7.59 22.79
N LEU A 821 -20.72 -8.13 21.78
CA LEU A 821 -21.60 -9.30 21.93
C LEU A 821 -20.82 -10.55 22.34
N VAL A 822 -19.68 -10.82 21.69
CA VAL A 822 -18.81 -11.97 22.01
C VAL A 822 -18.29 -11.85 23.45
N SER A 823 -17.79 -10.68 23.85
CA SER A 823 -17.28 -10.49 25.21
C SER A 823 -18.39 -10.58 26.27
N GLN A 824 -19.58 -10.02 26.02
CA GLN A 824 -20.73 -10.15 26.92
C GLN A 824 -21.15 -11.62 27.08
N LEU A 825 -21.21 -12.37 25.99
CA LEU A 825 -21.54 -13.79 26.01
C LEU A 825 -20.51 -14.58 26.85
N ILE A 826 -19.21 -14.33 26.63
CA ILE A 826 -18.13 -14.98 27.39
C ILE A 826 -18.29 -14.70 28.89
N PHE A 827 -18.43 -13.43 29.30
CA PHE A 827 -18.59 -13.11 30.72
C PHE A 827 -19.87 -13.70 31.31
N TYR A 828 -20.98 -13.70 30.57
CA TYR A 828 -22.24 -14.27 31.04
C TYR A 828 -22.12 -15.77 31.27
N VAL A 829 -21.57 -16.52 30.31
CA VAL A 829 -21.31 -17.97 30.45
C VAL A 829 -20.38 -18.23 31.64
N MET A 830 -19.27 -17.49 31.74
CA MET A 830 -18.32 -17.63 32.85
C MET A 830 -18.94 -17.32 34.22
N ALA A 831 -19.82 -16.31 34.30
CA ALA A 831 -20.54 -15.97 35.52
C ALA A 831 -21.54 -17.07 35.93
N VAL A 832 -22.30 -17.61 34.97
CA VAL A 832 -23.23 -18.73 35.21
C VAL A 832 -22.49 -19.98 35.66
N VAL A 833 -21.40 -20.35 34.98
CA VAL A 833 -20.55 -21.48 35.35
C VAL A 833 -19.95 -21.28 36.75
N HIS A 834 -19.41 -20.10 37.05
CA HIS A 834 -18.87 -19.79 38.38
C HIS A 834 -19.95 -19.91 39.47
N VAL A 835 -21.12 -19.31 39.28
CA VAL A 835 -22.23 -19.42 40.26
C VAL A 835 -22.68 -20.87 40.40
N PHE A 836 -22.74 -21.64 39.32
CA PHE A 836 -23.09 -23.06 39.35
C PHE A 836 -22.08 -23.88 40.15
N ILE A 837 -20.78 -23.77 39.84
CA ILE A 837 -19.70 -24.45 40.56
C ILE A 837 -19.73 -24.07 42.04
N LYS A 838 -19.82 -22.77 42.35
CA LYS A 838 -19.87 -22.28 43.73
C LYS A 838 -21.08 -22.80 44.50
N THR A 839 -22.26 -22.83 43.87
CA THR A 839 -23.48 -23.38 44.49
C THR A 839 -23.33 -24.89 44.74
N ARG A 840 -22.81 -25.65 43.77
CA ARG A 840 -22.57 -27.10 43.91
C ARG A 840 -21.51 -27.41 44.95
N TRP A 841 -20.45 -26.59 45.03
CA TRP A 841 -19.41 -26.69 46.04
C TRP A 841 -19.97 -26.46 47.44
N GLN A 842 -20.78 -25.42 47.64
CA GLN A 842 -21.42 -25.14 48.94
C GLN A 842 -22.38 -26.27 49.38
N VAL A 843 -23.08 -26.91 48.44
CA VAL A 843 -23.91 -28.09 48.72
C VAL A 843 -23.06 -29.32 49.05
N TRP A 844 -21.92 -29.49 48.39
CA TRP A 844 -21.00 -30.60 48.65
C TRP A 844 -20.28 -30.46 50.00
N GLU A 845 -19.83 -29.25 50.33
CA GLU A 845 -19.21 -28.88 51.60
C GLU A 845 -20.19 -29.04 52.79
N GLY A 846 -21.49 -28.84 52.55
CA GLY A 846 -22.55 -29.14 53.53
C GLY A 846 -22.85 -30.64 53.74
N ASN A 847 -22.47 -31.51 52.79
CA ASN A 847 -22.76 -32.95 52.83
C ASN A 847 -21.56 -33.83 53.21
N VAL A 848 -20.32 -33.30 53.20
CA VAL A 848 -19.11 -34.10 53.33
C VAL A 848 -18.08 -33.40 54.24
N SER A 849 -17.95 -33.85 55.49
CA SER A 849 -16.92 -33.38 56.43
C SER A 849 -15.59 -34.10 56.18
N PHE A 850 -14.73 -33.54 55.31
CA PHE A 850 -13.39 -34.08 55.03
C PHE A 850 -12.28 -33.15 55.53
N VAL A 851 -11.49 -33.65 56.48
CA VAL A 851 -10.42 -32.94 57.22
C VAL A 851 -9.12 -32.58 56.42
N PRO A 852 -8.74 -33.18 55.27
CA PRO A 852 -7.41 -32.90 54.69
C PRO A 852 -7.33 -31.55 53.93
N PHE A 853 -8.46 -30.90 53.63
CA PHE A 853 -8.46 -29.63 52.87
C PHE A 853 -8.18 -28.37 53.72
N SER A 854 -8.33 -28.46 55.06
CA SER A 854 -7.95 -27.36 55.95
C SER A 854 -6.44 -27.08 55.92
N TRP A 855 -5.64 -28.08 55.55
CA TRP A 855 -4.19 -27.97 55.42
C TRP A 855 -3.77 -27.21 54.15
N LEU A 856 -4.45 -27.42 53.02
CA LEU A 856 -4.21 -26.68 51.77
C LEU A 856 -4.62 -25.20 51.92
N SER A 857 -5.74 -24.93 52.62
CA SER A 857 -6.18 -23.58 53.00
C SER A 857 -5.16 -22.87 53.90
N LYS A 858 -4.59 -23.59 54.89
CA LYS A 858 -3.51 -23.08 55.77
C LYS A 858 -2.19 -22.84 55.03
N LEU A 859 -1.92 -23.58 53.95
CA LEU A 859 -0.74 -23.38 53.09
C LEU A 859 -0.90 -22.11 52.23
N PHE A 860 -2.10 -21.88 51.69
CA PHE A 860 -2.46 -20.63 51.00
C PHE A 860 -2.46 -19.41 51.93
N SER A 861 -2.90 -19.56 53.20
CA SER A 861 -2.86 -18.47 54.17
C SER A 861 -1.44 -18.11 54.64
N ARG A 862 -0.50 -19.07 54.61
CA ARG A 862 0.94 -18.82 54.86
C ARG A 862 1.63 -18.11 53.68
N PHE A 863 1.21 -18.38 52.44
CA PHE A 863 1.64 -17.60 51.28
C PHE A 863 1.10 -16.15 51.34
N GLN A 864 -0.11 -15.94 51.85
CA GLN A 864 -0.68 -14.59 52.07
C GLN A 864 -0.07 -13.80 53.24
N SER A 865 0.70 -14.43 54.15
CA SER A 865 1.28 -13.75 55.32
C SER A 865 2.66 -13.11 55.10
N SER A 866 3.21 -13.17 53.88
CA SER A 866 4.44 -12.46 53.50
C SER A 866 4.28 -10.94 53.65
N LYS A 867 5.26 -10.26 54.26
CA LYS A 867 5.28 -8.78 54.40
C LYS A 867 5.11 -8.06 53.05
N VAL A 868 5.55 -8.67 51.94
CA VAL A 868 5.43 -8.13 50.58
C VAL A 868 3.97 -8.09 50.11
N ILE A 869 3.17 -9.12 50.43
CA ILE A 869 1.75 -9.21 50.05
C ILE A 869 0.87 -8.31 50.94
N ARG A 870 1.25 -8.09 52.21
CA ARG A 870 0.57 -7.11 53.07
C ARG A 870 0.75 -5.66 52.61
N VAL A 871 1.92 -5.30 52.07
CA VAL A 871 2.18 -3.95 51.52
C VAL A 871 1.43 -3.73 50.20
N LEU A 872 1.32 -4.76 49.34
CA LEU A 872 0.48 -4.73 48.13
C LEU A 872 -1.03 -4.75 48.43
N GLY A 873 -1.43 -5.31 49.59
CA GLY A 873 -2.84 -5.42 50.02
C GLY A 873 -3.49 -4.13 50.51
N VAL A 874 -2.74 -3.04 50.71
CA VAL A 874 -3.27 -1.77 51.23
C VAL A 874 -4.07 -0.99 50.17
N ASN A 875 -3.71 -1.12 48.88
CA ASN A 875 -4.49 -0.53 47.79
C ASN A 875 -4.31 -1.32 46.48
N PRO A 876 -5.21 -2.29 46.17
CA PRO A 876 -5.03 -3.20 45.04
C PRO A 876 -4.96 -2.49 43.68
N LEU A 877 -5.61 -1.32 43.55
CA LEU A 877 -5.54 -0.48 42.35
C LEU A 877 -4.14 0.09 42.11
N LEU A 878 -3.49 0.58 43.17
CA LEU A 878 -2.14 1.16 43.08
C LEU A 878 -1.09 0.06 42.83
N ALA A 879 -1.26 -1.09 43.48
CA ALA A 879 -0.45 -2.28 43.26
C ALA A 879 -0.49 -2.73 41.79
N THR A 880 -1.68 -2.91 41.22
CA THR A 880 -1.84 -3.27 39.81
C THR A 880 -1.27 -2.22 38.87
N ALA A 881 -1.47 -0.93 39.14
CA ALA A 881 -0.91 0.16 38.33
C ALA A 881 0.62 0.11 38.30
N LEU A 882 1.27 0.03 39.47
CA LEU A 882 2.73 -0.01 39.58
C LEU A 882 3.28 -1.24 38.87
N SER A 883 2.72 -2.43 39.12
CA SER A 883 3.15 -3.67 38.44
C SER A 883 2.99 -3.58 36.92
N ALA A 884 1.84 -3.09 36.44
CA ALA A 884 1.60 -2.95 35.01
C ALA A 884 2.55 -1.95 34.34
N ILE A 885 2.81 -0.81 34.98
CA ILE A 885 3.76 0.19 34.49
C ILE A 885 5.19 -0.37 34.48
N THR A 886 5.60 -1.08 35.54
CA THR A 886 6.92 -1.73 35.60
C THR A 886 7.09 -2.74 34.47
N LEU A 887 6.08 -3.58 34.22
CA LEU A 887 6.12 -4.54 33.11
C LEU A 887 6.14 -3.85 31.74
N ALA A 888 5.38 -2.76 31.57
CA ALA A 888 5.37 -1.98 30.34
C ALA A 888 6.74 -1.35 30.04
N CYS A 889 7.41 -0.83 31.07
CA CYS A 889 8.70 -0.13 30.93
C CYS A 889 9.90 -1.06 30.86
N ILE A 890 9.86 -2.24 31.50
CA ILE A 890 11.02 -3.14 31.60
C ILE A 890 10.93 -4.29 30.59
N ILE A 891 9.74 -4.88 30.42
CA ILE A 891 9.57 -6.07 29.59
C ILE A 891 9.07 -5.67 28.20
N HIS A 892 7.81 -5.22 28.12
CA HIS A 892 7.19 -4.82 26.87
C HIS A 892 5.85 -4.09 27.15
N PRO A 893 5.50 -3.01 26.41
CA PRO A 893 4.29 -2.24 26.64
C PRO A 893 3.00 -3.07 26.58
N ALA A 894 2.92 -4.03 25.66
CA ALA A 894 1.78 -4.96 25.57
C ALA A 894 1.56 -5.77 26.86
N VAL A 895 2.64 -6.21 27.54
CA VAL A 895 2.53 -7.05 28.75
C VAL A 895 1.90 -6.27 29.90
N GLY A 896 2.28 -4.99 30.06
CA GLY A 896 1.62 -4.10 31.03
C GLY A 896 0.14 -3.89 30.72
N LEU A 897 -0.22 -3.71 29.44
CA LEU A 897 -1.61 -3.59 29.01
C LEU A 897 -2.41 -4.90 29.21
N PHE A 898 -1.80 -6.07 29.00
CA PHE A 898 -2.44 -7.35 29.29
C PHE A 898 -2.71 -7.53 30.79
N LEU A 899 -1.82 -7.08 31.68
CA LEU A 899 -2.09 -7.11 33.12
C LEU A 899 -3.28 -6.21 33.48
N LEU A 900 -3.39 -5.03 32.86
CA LEU A 900 -4.54 -4.14 33.00
C LEU A 900 -5.84 -4.81 32.49
N LEU A 901 -5.77 -5.55 31.38
CA LEU A 901 -6.92 -6.30 30.85
C LEU A 901 -7.40 -7.40 31.79
N VAL A 902 -6.47 -8.17 32.36
CA VAL A 902 -6.81 -9.19 33.36
C VAL A 902 -7.50 -8.54 34.56
N PHE A 903 -7.01 -7.38 35.02
CA PHE A 903 -7.65 -6.62 36.08
C PHE A 903 -9.09 -6.23 35.74
N HIS A 904 -9.33 -5.64 34.57
CA HIS A 904 -10.69 -5.28 34.13
C HIS A 904 -11.60 -6.50 33.93
N ALA A 905 -11.07 -7.61 33.42
CA ALA A 905 -11.81 -8.85 33.25
C ALA A 905 -12.25 -9.44 34.59
N LEU A 906 -11.38 -9.40 35.61
CA LEU A 906 -11.74 -9.81 36.97
C LEU A 906 -12.83 -8.92 37.58
N CYS A 907 -12.76 -7.60 37.37
CA CYS A 907 -13.82 -6.67 37.79
C CYS A 907 -15.16 -7.01 37.12
N CYS A 908 -15.17 -7.24 35.81
CA CYS A 908 -16.37 -7.62 35.06
C CYS A 908 -16.96 -8.94 35.57
N HIS A 909 -16.11 -9.97 35.75
CA HIS A 909 -16.51 -11.28 36.25
C HIS A 909 -17.11 -11.22 37.66
N ASN A 910 -16.48 -10.47 38.56
CA ASN A 910 -16.96 -10.32 39.94
C ASN A 910 -18.31 -9.59 40.02
N ALA A 911 -18.48 -8.52 39.25
CA ALA A 911 -19.72 -7.76 39.19
C ALA A 911 -20.86 -8.62 38.61
N LEU A 912 -20.62 -9.29 37.49
CA LEU A 912 -21.65 -10.10 36.82
C LEU A 912 -22.01 -11.37 37.60
N SER A 913 -21.04 -12.05 38.21
CA SER A 913 -21.30 -13.21 39.07
C SER A 913 -22.11 -12.84 40.31
N SER A 914 -21.85 -11.66 40.90
CA SER A 914 -22.64 -11.12 42.01
C SER A 914 -24.07 -10.79 41.59
N HIS A 915 -24.26 -10.20 40.40
CA HIS A 915 -25.59 -9.97 39.81
C HIS A 915 -26.36 -11.28 39.57
N VAL A 916 -25.75 -12.27 38.90
CA VAL A 916 -26.38 -13.58 38.62
C VAL A 916 -26.73 -14.30 39.92
N ARG A 917 -25.85 -14.28 40.93
CA ARG A 917 -26.12 -14.86 42.25
C ARG A 917 -27.30 -14.18 42.94
N SER A 918 -27.34 -12.85 42.95
CA SER A 918 -28.44 -12.07 43.56
C SER A 918 -29.77 -12.34 42.86
N LYS A 919 -29.78 -12.43 41.52
CA LYS A 919 -30.97 -12.76 40.73
C LYS A 919 -31.46 -14.19 40.98
N LYS A 920 -30.54 -15.16 41.13
CA LYS A 920 -30.89 -16.56 41.47
C LYS A 920 -31.48 -16.68 42.89
N LEU A 921 -30.98 -15.89 43.84
CA LEU A 921 -31.51 -15.82 45.20
C LEU A 921 -32.91 -15.16 45.23
N GLN A 922 -33.16 -14.15 44.40
CA GLN A 922 -34.48 -13.52 44.29
C GLN A 922 -35.51 -14.38 43.54
N GLY A 923 -35.09 -15.14 42.52
CA GLY A 923 -35.95 -16.08 41.80
C GLY A 923 -36.27 -17.39 42.53
N GLY A 924 -35.65 -17.64 43.69
CA GLY A 924 -35.85 -18.83 44.52
C GLY A 924 -36.93 -18.68 45.60
N ASN A 925 -37.67 -17.57 45.65
CA ASN A 925 -38.71 -17.34 46.66
C ASN A 925 -40.04 -18.04 46.33
N GLY A 926 -39.95 -19.34 46.10
CA GLY A 926 -41.05 -20.30 46.20
C GLY A 926 -40.59 -21.43 47.12
N SER A 927 -40.92 -21.30 48.41
CA SER A 927 -40.72 -22.28 49.49
C SER A 927 -39.29 -22.76 49.78
N GLN A 928 -38.66 -22.20 50.82
CA GLN A 928 -38.22 -22.94 52.02
C GLN A 928 -37.38 -22.03 52.92
N GLN A 929 -37.93 -21.75 54.09
CA GLN A 929 -37.30 -21.00 55.18
C GLN A 929 -36.28 -21.93 55.86
N PHE A 930 -34.99 -21.73 55.58
CA PHE A 930 -33.90 -22.38 56.33
C PHE A 930 -33.32 -21.39 57.35
N THR A 931 -33.71 -21.59 58.60
CA THR A 931 -33.12 -20.98 59.79
C THR A 931 -31.74 -21.59 60.03
N PHE A 932 -30.69 -20.76 60.14
CA PHE A 932 -29.38 -21.20 60.67
C PHE A 932 -29.27 -20.80 62.16
N PRO A 933 -28.70 -21.66 63.03
CA PRO A 933 -28.49 -21.35 64.44
C PRO A 933 -27.25 -20.49 64.65
N SER A 934 -27.32 -19.67 65.69
CA SER A 934 -26.27 -18.77 66.18
C SER A 934 -25.06 -19.50 66.77
N LEU A 935 -23.84 -18.98 66.52
CA LEU A 935 -22.69 -19.15 67.42
C LEU A 935 -21.81 -17.88 67.46
N ASP A 936 -21.42 -17.55 68.67
CA ASP A 936 -20.84 -16.33 69.27
C ASP A 936 -19.64 -15.65 68.56
N LYS A 937 -19.70 -14.32 68.33
CA LYS A 937 -19.20 -13.18 69.16
C LYS A 937 -17.68 -13.08 69.34
N LEU A 938 -17.09 -12.10 68.66
CA LEU A 938 -16.01 -11.26 69.19
C LEU A 938 -16.12 -9.83 68.64
N ASN A 939 -16.86 -9.03 69.41
CA ASN A 939 -16.82 -7.58 69.63
C ASN A 939 -16.29 -6.64 68.52
N LEU A 940 -17.23 -5.94 67.87
CA LEU A 940 -17.29 -4.48 68.02
C LEU A 940 -18.77 -4.06 68.08
N LYS A 941 -19.18 -3.60 69.26
CA LYS A 941 -20.53 -3.16 69.62
C LYS A 941 -20.45 -1.67 69.90
N GLU A 942 -21.26 -0.87 69.18
CA GLU A 942 -21.82 0.46 69.50
C GLU A 942 -22.21 1.11 68.16
N SER A 943 -23.40 1.63 67.88
CA SER A 943 -24.68 1.75 68.58
C SER A 943 -25.71 2.12 67.49
N ILE A 944 -26.74 1.31 67.23
CA ILE A 944 -27.89 1.72 66.43
C ILE A 944 -29.15 1.19 67.12
N GLU A 945 -29.68 2.02 68.01
CA GLU A 945 -31.11 2.13 68.26
C GLU A 945 -31.42 3.60 68.03
N ASP A 946 -32.15 3.92 66.96
CA ASP A 946 -33.48 4.53 67.11
C ASP A 946 -34.11 4.96 65.77
N THR A 947 -35.42 4.77 65.76
CA THR A 947 -36.46 5.40 64.93
C THR A 947 -36.62 5.02 63.46
N LEU A 948 -37.65 4.20 63.24
CA LEU A 948 -38.49 4.20 62.05
C LEU A 948 -38.86 5.63 61.63
N SER A 949 -38.61 5.96 60.36
CA SER A 949 -39.40 6.96 59.65
C SER A 949 -39.64 6.50 58.22
N THR A 950 -40.92 6.43 57.88
CA THR A 950 -41.49 6.05 56.59
C THR A 950 -41.31 7.19 55.59
N SER A 951 -40.68 6.93 54.44
CA SER A 951 -40.94 7.69 53.20
C SER A 951 -40.68 6.82 51.96
N PRO A 952 -41.52 6.91 50.90
CA PRO A 952 -41.38 6.09 49.70
C PRO A 952 -40.46 6.78 48.69
N SER A 953 -39.19 6.36 48.61
CA SER A 953 -38.36 6.62 47.43
C SER A 953 -37.44 5.42 47.19
N SER A 954 -37.58 4.78 46.03
CA SER A 954 -37.01 3.46 45.73
C SER A 954 -35.48 3.47 45.83
N SER A 955 -34.93 2.78 46.81
CA SER A 955 -33.51 2.42 46.87
C SER A 955 -33.18 1.46 45.71
N LYS A 956 -32.18 1.79 44.88
CA LYS A 956 -31.68 0.90 43.83
C LYS A 956 -31.26 -0.45 44.45
N SER A 957 -31.63 -1.55 43.81
CA SER A 957 -31.31 -2.89 44.33
C SER A 957 -29.82 -3.20 44.18
N PHE A 958 -29.26 -4.03 45.08
CA PHE A 958 -27.86 -4.48 44.99
C PHE A 958 -27.53 -5.10 43.62
N ALA A 959 -28.48 -5.84 43.03
CA ALA A 959 -28.34 -6.45 41.71
C ALA A 959 -28.17 -5.41 40.59
N GLU A 960 -28.90 -4.30 40.63
CA GLU A 960 -28.80 -3.21 39.65
C GLU A 960 -27.46 -2.47 39.76
N THR A 961 -26.99 -2.21 40.98
CA THR A 961 -25.67 -1.59 41.20
C THR A 961 -24.53 -2.44 40.65
N GLN A 962 -24.58 -3.78 40.83
CA GLN A 962 -23.57 -4.68 40.26
C GLN A 962 -23.62 -4.71 38.72
N LEU A 963 -24.81 -4.57 38.13
CA LEU A 963 -24.96 -4.51 36.68
C LEU A 963 -24.41 -3.19 36.10
N GLU A 964 -24.62 -2.06 36.77
CA GLU A 964 -24.02 -0.77 36.39
C GLU A 964 -22.48 -0.81 36.45
N ILE A 965 -21.91 -1.41 37.51
CA ILE A 965 -20.46 -1.61 37.63
C ILE A 965 -19.93 -2.49 36.50
N PHE A 966 -20.65 -3.55 36.12
CA PHE A 966 -20.29 -4.38 34.98
C PHE A 966 -20.28 -3.57 33.68
N HIS A 967 -21.32 -2.77 33.40
CA HIS A 967 -21.39 -1.97 32.18
C HIS A 967 -20.26 -0.95 32.05
N HIS A 968 -19.90 -0.28 33.16
CA HIS A 968 -18.76 0.64 33.21
C HIS A 968 -17.42 -0.08 32.99
N CYS A 969 -17.16 -1.16 33.72
CA CYS A 969 -15.93 -1.94 33.57
C CYS A 969 -15.78 -2.56 32.18
N HIS A 970 -16.90 -2.99 31.57
CA HIS A 970 -16.93 -3.58 30.24
C HIS A 970 -16.55 -2.57 29.16
N GLY A 971 -16.98 -1.31 29.28
CA GLY A 971 -16.56 -0.23 28.37
C GLY A 971 -15.04 0.01 28.41
N LEU A 972 -14.47 0.09 29.62
CA LEU A 972 -13.02 0.23 29.79
C LEU A 972 -12.26 -1.00 29.29
N LEU A 973 -12.79 -2.21 29.51
CA LEU A 973 -12.18 -3.44 29.02
C LEU A 973 -12.06 -3.43 27.48
N ILE A 974 -13.11 -3.02 26.76
CA ILE A 974 -13.12 -2.98 25.29
C ILE A 974 -12.10 -1.96 24.76
N LEU A 975 -12.02 -0.76 25.35
CA LEU A 975 -11.03 0.25 24.93
C LEU A 975 -9.59 -0.26 25.13
N HIS A 976 -9.29 -0.79 26.32
CA HIS A 976 -7.94 -1.28 26.61
C HIS A 976 -7.62 -2.57 25.84
N LEU A 977 -8.63 -3.34 25.40
CA LEU A 977 -8.42 -4.52 24.56
C LEU A 977 -7.89 -4.11 23.20
N VAL A 978 -8.53 -3.10 22.58
CA VAL A 978 -8.06 -2.53 21.32
C VAL A 978 -6.68 -1.90 21.48
N ALA A 979 -6.43 -1.19 22.59
CA ALA A 979 -5.11 -0.63 22.90
C ALA A 979 -4.02 -1.71 23.03
N ALA A 980 -4.31 -2.85 23.67
CA ALA A 980 -3.37 -3.96 23.76
C ALA A 980 -3.12 -4.64 22.41
N VAL A 981 -4.18 -4.81 21.60
CA VAL A 981 -4.08 -5.40 20.24
C VAL A 981 -3.23 -4.53 19.32
N MET A 982 -3.22 -3.20 19.46
CA MET A 982 -2.35 -2.31 18.70
C MET A 982 -0.85 -2.62 18.89
N PHE A 983 -0.45 -3.15 20.05
CA PHE A 983 0.92 -3.59 20.35
C PHE A 983 1.15 -5.09 20.16
N ALA A 984 0.16 -5.84 19.66
CA ALA A 984 0.31 -7.28 19.42
C ALA A 984 1.40 -7.59 18.37
N PRO A 985 1.50 -6.87 17.23
CA PRO A 985 2.58 -7.12 16.27
C PRO A 985 3.97 -6.91 16.89
N SER A 986 4.17 -5.82 17.64
CA SER A 986 5.46 -5.55 18.26
C SER A 986 5.81 -6.59 19.33
N LEU A 987 4.81 -7.11 20.07
CA LEU A 987 5.01 -8.20 21.01
C LEU A 987 5.45 -9.50 20.31
N VAL A 988 4.88 -9.81 19.14
CA VAL A 988 5.30 -10.98 18.34
C VAL A 988 6.76 -10.84 17.91
N ALA A 989 7.15 -9.66 17.42
CA ALA A 989 8.53 -9.39 17.04
C ALA A 989 9.49 -9.44 18.24
N TRP A 990 9.05 -8.97 19.42
CA TRP A 990 9.82 -9.07 20.66
C TRP A 990 9.98 -10.51 21.14
N LEU A 991 8.93 -11.34 21.06
CA LEU A 991 8.97 -12.75 21.46
C LEU A 991 10.00 -13.56 20.67
N GLN A 992 10.20 -13.24 19.39
CA GLN A 992 11.23 -13.86 18.56
C GLN A 992 12.66 -13.58 19.05
N ARG A 993 12.86 -12.44 19.73
CA ARG A 993 14.16 -12.01 20.24
C ARG A 993 14.47 -12.56 21.63
N VAL A 994 13.56 -13.29 22.27
CA VAL A 994 13.76 -13.81 23.63
C VAL A 994 14.95 -14.78 23.66
N GLY A 995 16.04 -14.36 24.29
CA GLY A 995 17.31 -15.11 24.35
C GLY A 995 18.47 -14.46 23.58
N THR A 996 18.19 -13.43 22.76
CA THR A 996 19.19 -12.60 22.07
C THR A 996 19.14 -11.18 22.65
N ASN A 997 20.30 -10.57 22.96
CA ASN A 997 20.49 -9.26 23.61
C ASN A 997 19.21 -8.39 23.77
N GLN A 998 18.58 -8.44 24.96
CA GLN A 998 17.35 -7.68 25.24
C GLN A 998 17.68 -6.20 25.48
N ARG A 999 17.06 -5.31 24.70
CA ARG A 999 16.99 -3.88 25.00
C ARG A 999 15.68 -3.53 25.66
N PHE A 1000 15.68 -2.45 26.45
CA PHE A 1000 14.46 -1.90 27.02
C PHE A 1000 13.49 -1.47 25.92
N PRO A 1001 12.17 -1.58 26.16
CA PRO A 1001 11.18 -1.01 25.26
C PRO A 1001 11.39 0.48 25.03
N TRP A 1002 10.89 0.96 23.89
CA TRP A 1002 10.96 2.37 23.54
C TRP A 1002 10.40 3.25 24.66
N LEU A 1003 11.18 4.26 25.06
CA LEU A 1003 10.79 5.21 26.11
C LEU A 1003 9.44 5.88 25.82
N LEU A 1004 9.18 6.21 24.55
CA LEU A 1004 7.88 6.75 24.17
C LEU A 1004 6.76 5.75 24.43
N ASP A 1005 6.86 4.54 23.88
CA ASP A 1005 5.77 3.58 23.92
C ASP A 1005 5.47 3.19 25.38
N SER A 1006 6.52 3.02 26.19
CA SER A 1006 6.44 2.84 27.64
C SER A 1006 5.71 4.00 28.34
N PHE A 1007 6.08 5.25 28.02
CA PHE A 1007 5.44 6.44 28.60
C PHE A 1007 3.96 6.55 28.22
N LEU A 1008 3.63 6.33 26.95
CA LEU A 1008 2.25 6.36 26.47
C LEU A 1008 1.42 5.24 27.10
N CYS A 1009 1.97 4.02 27.16
CA CYS A 1009 1.31 2.89 27.81
C CYS A 1009 1.12 3.11 29.31
N ALA A 1010 2.06 3.75 30.00
CA ALA A 1010 1.86 4.17 31.39
C ALA A 1010 0.67 5.12 31.52
N GLY A 1011 0.51 6.09 30.60
CA GLY A 1011 -0.68 6.93 30.50
C GLY A 1011 -1.97 6.13 30.32
N VAL A 1012 -1.98 5.13 29.43
CA VAL A 1012 -3.16 4.26 29.22
C VAL A 1012 -3.47 3.39 30.44
N ILE A 1013 -2.45 2.86 31.12
CA ILE A 1013 -2.62 2.12 32.38
C ILE A 1013 -3.21 3.03 33.46
N LEU A 1014 -2.71 4.26 33.57
CA LEU A 1014 -3.26 5.25 34.47
C LEU A 1014 -4.71 5.59 34.13
N HIS A 1015 -5.08 5.68 32.86
CA HIS A 1015 -6.47 5.84 32.44
C HIS A 1015 -7.37 4.71 32.98
N GLY A 1016 -7.00 3.45 32.78
CA GLY A 1016 -7.80 2.31 33.25
C GLY A 1016 -7.94 2.23 34.76
N VAL A 1017 -6.86 2.52 35.50
CA VAL A 1017 -6.88 2.48 36.97
C VAL A 1017 -7.59 3.71 37.55
N CYS A 1018 -7.34 4.90 37.01
CA CYS A 1018 -7.93 6.16 37.48
C CYS A 1018 -9.40 6.34 37.10
N ASN A 1019 -9.94 5.53 36.20
CA ASN A 1019 -11.37 5.54 35.88
C ASN A 1019 -12.06 4.22 36.23
N SER A 1020 -11.43 3.36 37.04
CA SER A 1020 -11.94 2.03 37.42
C SER A 1020 -13.30 2.00 38.14
N LYS A 1021 -13.74 3.12 38.72
CA LYS A 1021 -15.10 3.27 39.30
C LYS A 1021 -15.82 4.46 38.65
N PRO A 1022 -17.15 4.37 38.47
CA PRO A 1022 -17.93 5.44 37.83
C PRO A 1022 -17.95 6.74 38.65
N GLU A 1023 -17.75 6.67 39.96
CA GLU A 1023 -17.66 7.83 40.87
C GLU A 1023 -16.54 8.82 40.50
N PHE A 1024 -15.58 8.40 39.67
CA PHE A 1024 -14.45 9.22 39.25
C PHE A 1024 -14.71 10.03 37.95
N ASN A 1025 -15.94 10.05 37.43
CA ASN A 1025 -16.29 10.67 36.14
C ASN A 1025 -16.44 12.20 36.12
N SER A 1026 -16.43 12.88 37.28
CA SER A 1026 -16.62 14.33 37.37
C SER A 1026 -15.59 14.97 38.31
N TYR A 1027 -14.89 16.00 37.85
CA TYR A 1027 -13.88 16.70 38.63
C TYR A 1027 -14.24 18.18 38.75
N LEU A 1028 -14.44 18.64 39.98
CA LEU A 1028 -14.67 20.05 40.29
C LEU A 1028 -13.33 20.71 40.64
N PHE A 1029 -12.99 21.81 39.97
CA PHE A 1029 -11.81 22.61 40.30
C PHE A 1029 -12.14 24.12 40.37
N SER A 1030 -11.35 24.85 41.16
CA SER A 1030 -11.37 26.32 41.26
C SER A 1030 -9.98 26.86 40.90
N PHE A 1031 -9.85 27.58 39.79
CA PHE A 1031 -8.60 28.20 39.33
C PHE A 1031 -8.64 29.69 39.70
N PHE A 1032 -7.64 30.19 40.44
CA PHE A 1032 -7.43 31.61 40.78
C PHE A 1032 -8.71 32.45 41.04
N GLY A 1033 -9.57 32.02 41.95
CA GLY A 1033 -10.62 32.88 42.52
C GLY A 1033 -11.74 33.36 41.59
N ILE A 1034 -11.84 32.89 40.34
CA ILE A 1034 -12.92 33.24 39.41
C ILE A 1034 -13.50 31.98 38.75
N SER A 1035 -14.82 31.80 38.88
CA SER A 1035 -15.72 30.80 38.26
C SER A 1035 -15.25 29.32 38.22
N ARG A 1036 -16.00 28.43 38.89
CA ARG A 1036 -15.82 26.97 38.85
C ARG A 1036 -16.09 26.44 37.42
N SER A 1037 -15.05 26.08 36.68
CA SER A 1037 -15.20 25.32 35.42
C SER A 1037 -15.20 23.81 35.72
N GLU A 1038 -16.29 23.13 35.41
CA GLU A 1038 -16.41 21.67 35.54
C GLU A 1038 -15.86 21.00 34.28
N ILE A 1039 -14.70 20.35 34.40
CA ILE A 1039 -14.19 19.50 33.31
C ILE A 1039 -14.81 18.11 33.48
N ARG A 1040 -15.73 17.78 32.58
CA ARG A 1040 -16.46 16.52 32.60
C ARG A 1040 -15.82 15.48 31.66
N LEU A 1041 -15.77 14.22 32.10
CA LEU A 1041 -15.14 13.14 31.35
C LEU A 1041 -15.86 12.81 30.03
N ASP A 1042 -17.17 13.06 29.95
CA ASP A 1042 -17.94 12.94 28.70
C ASP A 1042 -17.44 13.91 27.62
N PHE A 1043 -17.17 15.18 27.97
CA PHE A 1043 -16.57 16.13 27.04
C PHE A 1043 -15.16 15.71 26.61
N ILE A 1044 -14.35 15.18 27.52
CA ILE A 1044 -13.01 14.67 27.20
C ILE A 1044 -13.10 13.51 26.18
N TYR A 1045 -14.00 12.54 26.39
CA TYR A 1045 -14.19 11.42 25.45
C TYR A 1045 -14.73 11.89 24.09
N LEU A 1046 -15.59 12.91 24.06
CA LEU A 1046 -16.07 13.51 22.81
C LEU A 1046 -14.90 14.14 22.00
N VAL A 1047 -14.07 14.96 22.65
CA VAL A 1047 -12.91 15.60 22.00
C VAL A 1047 -11.90 14.54 21.55
N ALA A 1048 -11.63 13.53 22.38
CA ALA A 1048 -10.77 12.41 22.01
C ALA A 1048 -11.35 11.62 20.82
N GLY A 1049 -12.67 11.43 20.77
CA GLY A 1049 -13.37 10.82 19.65
C GLY A 1049 -13.20 11.61 18.35
N TYR A 1050 -13.33 12.94 18.39
CA TYR A 1050 -13.09 13.79 17.20
C TYR A 1050 -11.63 13.79 16.76
N TYR A 1051 -10.68 13.91 17.69
CA TYR A 1051 -9.26 13.79 17.36
C TYR A 1051 -8.94 12.41 16.74
N ALA A 1052 -9.50 11.34 17.30
CA ALA A 1052 -9.34 9.99 16.78
C ALA A 1052 -9.96 9.82 15.38
N TYR A 1053 -11.11 10.46 15.13
CA TYR A 1053 -11.76 10.48 13.83
C TYR A 1053 -10.83 11.08 12.77
N MET A 1054 -10.24 12.25 13.08
CA MET A 1054 -9.29 12.94 12.20
C MET A 1054 -8.02 12.12 11.95
N CYS A 1055 -7.45 11.48 12.99
CA CYS A 1055 -6.30 10.59 12.82
C CYS A 1055 -6.62 9.38 11.92
N SER A 1056 -7.85 8.87 12.00
CA SER A 1056 -8.34 7.75 11.19
C SER A 1056 -8.50 8.13 9.72
N LEU A 1057 -9.06 9.33 9.44
CA LEU A 1057 -9.12 9.89 8.09
C LEU A 1057 -7.72 10.11 7.48
N ALA A 1058 -6.72 10.42 8.32
CA ALA A 1058 -5.32 10.56 7.92
C ALA A 1058 -4.55 9.22 7.85
N LEU A 1059 -5.23 8.06 7.95
CA LEU A 1059 -4.61 6.72 7.92
C LEU A 1059 -3.50 6.51 8.98
N SER A 1060 -3.59 7.22 10.13
CA SER A 1060 -2.59 7.18 11.20
C SER A 1060 -3.17 6.74 12.55
N PRO A 1061 -3.74 5.52 12.65
CA PRO A 1061 -4.44 5.07 13.86
C PRO A 1061 -3.54 4.99 15.09
N TYR A 1062 -2.22 4.80 14.94
CA TYR A 1062 -1.27 4.91 16.07
C TYR A 1062 -1.37 6.25 16.81
N LYS A 1063 -1.76 7.35 16.14
CA LYS A 1063 -1.89 8.65 16.80
C LYS A 1063 -3.02 8.71 17.81
N VAL A 1064 -4.00 7.82 17.70
CA VAL A 1064 -5.11 7.71 18.66
C VAL A 1064 -4.60 7.31 20.05
N PHE A 1065 -3.47 6.60 20.12
CA PHE A 1065 -2.85 6.20 21.37
C PHE A 1065 -2.40 7.40 22.22
N TYR A 1066 -2.00 8.52 21.60
CA TYR A 1066 -1.69 9.77 22.30
C TYR A 1066 -2.92 10.31 23.04
N ALA A 1067 -4.11 10.22 22.44
CA ALA A 1067 -5.34 10.66 23.08
C ALA A 1067 -5.66 9.78 24.30
N MET A 1068 -5.57 8.45 24.18
CA MET A 1068 -5.78 7.54 25.32
C MET A 1068 -4.84 7.86 26.48
N ALA A 1069 -3.54 8.06 26.19
CA ALA A 1069 -2.53 8.38 27.19
C ALA A 1069 -2.79 9.76 27.85
N ALA A 1070 -3.19 10.76 27.06
CA ALA A 1070 -3.53 12.09 27.55
C ALA A 1070 -4.73 12.07 28.51
N ILE A 1071 -5.78 11.30 28.20
CA ILE A 1071 -6.93 11.12 29.12
C ILE A 1071 -6.45 10.55 30.45
N GLY A 1072 -5.52 9.59 30.43
CA GLY A 1072 -4.93 9.03 31.65
C GLY A 1072 -4.14 10.02 32.47
N ALA A 1073 -3.30 10.84 31.83
CA ALA A 1073 -2.56 11.91 32.49
C ALA A 1073 -3.49 12.96 33.11
N ILE A 1074 -4.52 13.37 32.39
CA ILE A 1074 -5.56 14.30 32.87
C ILE A 1074 -6.30 13.69 34.07
N SER A 1075 -6.72 12.42 33.97
CA SER A 1075 -7.42 11.72 35.05
C SER A 1075 -6.58 11.62 36.32
N LEU A 1076 -5.28 11.35 36.18
CA LEU A 1076 -4.35 11.32 37.32
C LEU A 1076 -4.19 12.71 37.96
N ALA A 1077 -3.96 13.75 37.15
CA ALA A 1077 -3.81 15.11 37.64
C ALA A 1077 -5.05 15.59 38.40
N LEU A 1078 -6.24 15.34 37.85
CA LEU A 1078 -7.50 15.69 38.48
C LEU A 1078 -7.73 14.93 39.80
N ARG A 1079 -7.33 13.66 39.89
CA ARG A 1079 -7.38 12.90 41.15
C ARG A 1079 -6.45 13.44 42.23
N ILE A 1080 -5.20 13.78 41.87
CA ILE A 1080 -4.24 14.39 42.80
C ILE A 1080 -4.80 15.70 43.34
N LEU A 1081 -5.39 16.49 42.45
CA LEU A 1081 -5.99 17.77 42.78
C LEU A 1081 -7.19 17.62 43.70
N GLN A 1082 -8.10 16.68 43.38
CA GLN A 1082 -9.28 16.37 44.19
C GLN A 1082 -8.89 15.92 45.61
N ARG A 1083 -7.86 15.07 45.73
CA ARG A 1083 -7.32 14.63 47.03
C ARG A 1083 -6.79 15.83 47.81
N ARG A 1084 -6.05 16.73 47.18
CA ARG A 1084 -5.49 17.93 47.81
C ARG A 1084 -6.58 18.90 48.29
N THR A 1085 -7.65 19.09 47.53
CA THR A 1085 -8.83 19.88 47.98
C THR A 1085 -9.54 19.23 49.15
N ARG A 1086 -9.66 17.88 49.16
CA ARG A 1086 -10.26 17.14 50.29
C ARG A 1086 -9.42 17.27 51.57
N GLU A 1087 -8.10 17.25 51.44
CA GLU A 1087 -7.17 17.46 52.56
C GLU A 1087 -7.19 18.91 53.09
N LYS A 1088 -7.62 19.88 52.27
CA LYS A 1088 -7.77 21.30 52.66
C LYS A 1088 -9.11 21.67 53.33
N GLY A 1089 -10.03 20.71 53.50
CA GLY A 1089 -11.26 20.92 54.28
C GLY A 1089 -12.34 21.80 53.63
N GLU A 1090 -12.25 22.10 52.32
CA GLU A 1090 -13.30 22.87 51.64
C GLU A 1090 -14.61 22.04 51.54
N PRO A 1091 -15.79 22.64 51.86
CA PRO A 1091 -17.05 21.91 51.90
C PRO A 1091 -17.46 21.43 50.51
N HIS A 1092 -17.58 20.10 50.39
CA HIS A 1092 -18.17 19.46 49.22
C HIS A 1092 -19.69 19.51 49.35
N PHE A 1093 -20.37 20.41 48.64
CA PHE A 1093 -21.83 20.34 48.49
C PHE A 1093 -22.18 19.08 47.68
N ARG A 1094 -22.51 17.99 48.39
CA ARG A 1094 -22.88 16.72 47.77
C ARG A 1094 -24.40 16.60 47.69
N GLY A 1095 -25.00 17.31 46.74
CA GLY A 1095 -26.31 16.93 46.20
C GLY A 1095 -26.12 15.85 45.13
N ARG A 1096 -25.72 14.62 45.50
CA ARG A 1096 -25.64 13.49 44.56
C ARG A 1096 -26.23 12.24 45.20
N LYS A 1097 -27.32 11.72 44.61
CA LYS A 1097 -28.11 10.57 45.10
C LYS A 1097 -27.36 9.23 45.08
N HIS A 1098 -26.16 9.17 44.50
CA HIS A 1098 -25.44 7.91 44.22
C HIS A 1098 -24.40 7.45 45.24
N SER A 1099 -24.32 8.04 46.43
CA SER A 1099 -23.39 7.56 47.45
C SER A 1099 -24.07 7.27 48.77
N HIS A 1100 -24.60 6.06 48.90
CA HIS A 1100 -24.73 5.45 50.21
C HIS A 1100 -23.54 4.52 50.46
N ARG A 1101 -22.87 4.81 51.57
CA ARG A 1101 -21.74 4.08 52.14
C ARG A 1101 -22.29 2.73 52.63
N HIS A 1102 -21.80 1.63 52.07
CA HIS A 1102 -21.98 0.28 52.64
C HIS A 1102 -20.78 -0.07 53.51
#